data_AF-A0A1J4K5A5-F1
#
_entry.id   AF-A0A1J4K5A5-F1
#
_cell.length_a   1.000
_cell.length_b   1.000
_cell.length_c   1.000
_cell.angle_alpha   90.00
_cell.angle_beta   90.00
_cell.angle_gamma   90.00
#
_symmetry.space_group_name_H-M   'P 1'
#
loop_
_entity.id
_entity.type
_entity.pdbx_description
1 polymer ?
#
loop_
_entity_poly.entity_id
_entity_poly.type
_entity_poly.pdbx_seq_one_letter_code
_entity_poly.pdbx_strand_id
1 'polypeptide(L)'
;MINSTEDREIKRQRQDSLQTISRLQSDYSALKLQYDQAMTYIRQVDAIKSKNDALTKENAQLKATQDELNNRLQLSLHHNQELKEKIESNKVNSQSNYIQQNDEAEKKALIDQIEHFSSQLKDSKNELKQQKKENEQLKKSISSLLETAKNKFSNKFSNIAQLETFLLQKETCLKTETPPIKTNDTSQDQTQQKLDEQKIAFLREKVRKLTQKNKQEKAGKSKLIMKIKELEAVIQINENSEDALAKQRNKYEKQMKEITKNFEGQISVKNDQILALQNKIKEQKVIVMPSPQISEKIEKPNPLTDELNETKAKLQSQIHKNKENLISLDSLRKKVSSLSNRAKKAEAECAEYKRRVETAETRNNEIENEFNENKKELHNLRIEIEELKTQLHFNESQSKAEKLNVDKKNSLIEEMTISLSNMKIEVASMQVQFSRQRKELTTLYAERKTIVNLLQKQSELLRHFEQQVITLDSQKNILTKQLDIERSKPNNNNNSNCQPNCNSHQNLHNFNNGNNAYGNLNNQFNHQQYNPQQIKNESTIPLTAWTAIDIPHELMSAVLEIAKVETTPTIVKVQNILNLIVKFYTKQINNILNKRKESKRRNQQESSFFKQFIRDVLQCFEIPAQEIDQKISSEVTSQIMQLKQSNSELQAENLRISNLLQTLTDKLHSNSFNEADEELENLFSMLHSYKSKNNLIQNKNRKMRKVIKEMAAKSATDKNNFKAQSEQQQNEIETLKTELTKTENSLKISQAENDKISMEMNLLKLTFSEDSQNSKNQHQQEIKEIVEQKDKEISVNVTQIQSLQKKIESLLKIKENSNREIEQLKRTIQLLRSGRENLNKQIFDLKTEFTEAQKTVLSKFNNEKSAIHASYTNVLAQLKSKNATLRKLLDEVAEKLAESESKNRDLNALNTQIAAEKRQALVSLETQRGEMKRERQLLDTKVRASQLANDIKCQGIMDELAAKHDASKQEIYARVAHEFCQFVDAGQALDDQNFARVVKEAAAELGRLSQMENSLMELLGVQGGKSLEESVAQLVISAYHQ
;
A
#
# COMPACT_ATOMS: atom_id res chain seq x y z
N MET A 1 -9.13 54.32 92.65
CA MET A 1 -9.94 54.00 91.44
C MET A 1 -9.18 54.20 90.14
N ILE A 2 -8.34 55.23 89.98
CA ILE A 2 -7.66 55.57 88.71
C ILE A 2 -6.90 54.39 88.06
N ASN A 3 -6.14 53.60 88.85
CA ASN A 3 -5.35 52.47 88.34
C ASN A 3 -6.18 51.32 87.71
N SER A 4 -7.52 51.33 87.83
CA SER A 4 -8.38 50.28 87.26
C SER A 4 -8.71 50.48 85.77
N THR A 5 -8.49 51.66 85.21
CA THR A 5 -8.73 51.95 83.79
C THR A 5 -7.51 51.64 82.93
N GLU A 6 -6.31 52.05 83.35
CA GLU A 6 -5.06 51.74 82.64
C GLU A 6 -4.83 50.23 82.49
N ASP A 7 -5.09 49.45 83.54
CA ASP A 7 -4.94 47.98 83.50
C ASP A 7 -5.96 47.30 82.55
N ARG A 8 -7.07 47.96 82.19
CA ARG A 8 -7.97 47.51 81.12
C ARG A 8 -7.48 47.95 79.73
N GLU A 9 -6.98 49.17 79.60
CA GLU A 9 -6.36 49.71 78.38
C GLU A 9 -5.18 48.82 77.93
N ILE A 10 -4.28 48.50 78.86
CA ILE A 10 -3.10 47.64 78.65
C ILE A 10 -3.51 46.21 78.28
N LYS A 11 -4.54 45.64 78.93
CA LYS A 11 -5.07 44.32 78.56
C LYS A 11 -5.68 44.31 77.16
N ARG A 12 -6.37 45.38 76.77
CA ARG A 12 -6.92 45.55 75.41
C ARG A 12 -5.82 45.67 74.36
N GLN A 13 -4.86 46.58 74.54
CA GLN A 13 -3.70 46.72 73.65
C GLN A 13 -2.91 45.42 73.52
N ARG A 14 -2.75 44.66 74.62
CA ARG A 14 -2.10 43.33 74.60
C ARG A 14 -2.91 42.30 73.80
N GLN A 15 -4.24 42.31 73.92
CA GLN A 15 -5.11 41.43 73.14
C GLN A 15 -5.10 41.77 71.64
N ASP A 16 -5.17 43.06 71.30
CA ASP A 16 -5.12 43.56 69.92
C ASP A 16 -3.73 43.27 69.29
N SER A 17 -2.65 43.40 70.08
CA SER A 17 -1.29 43.00 69.68
C SER A 17 -1.18 41.50 69.43
N LEU A 18 -1.78 40.66 70.28
CA LEU A 18 -1.79 39.21 70.09
C LEU A 18 -2.57 38.80 68.84
N GLN A 19 -3.74 39.42 68.58
CA GLN A 19 -4.49 39.20 67.34
C GLN A 19 -3.68 39.63 66.10
N THR A 20 -2.96 40.76 66.19
CA THR A 20 -2.07 41.23 65.12
C THR A 20 -0.91 40.26 64.87
N ILE A 21 -0.30 39.71 65.93
CA ILE A 21 0.76 38.69 65.82
C ILE A 21 0.21 37.41 65.17
N SER A 22 -0.94 36.89 65.61
CA SER A 22 -1.54 35.70 64.99
C SER A 22 -1.91 35.92 63.52
N ARG A 23 -2.38 37.12 63.15
CA ARG A 23 -2.62 37.49 61.75
C ARG A 23 -1.32 37.50 60.94
N LEU A 24 -0.28 38.17 61.42
CA LEU A 24 1.03 38.21 60.75
C LEU A 24 1.68 36.83 60.63
N GLN A 25 1.46 35.93 61.60
CA GLN A 25 1.89 34.53 61.52
C GLN A 25 1.13 33.75 60.43
N SER A 26 -0.18 33.98 60.31
CA SER A 26 -1.01 33.41 59.22
C SER A 26 -0.56 33.93 57.85
N ASP A 27 -0.39 35.24 57.71
CA ASP A 27 0.01 35.91 56.47
C ASP A 27 1.44 35.47 56.06
N TYR A 28 2.37 35.33 57.00
CA TYR A 28 3.71 34.78 56.77
C TYR A 28 3.67 33.30 56.33
N SER A 29 2.80 32.48 56.93
CA SER A 29 2.65 31.07 56.55
C SER A 29 2.08 30.94 55.13
N ALA A 30 1.08 31.76 54.78
CA ALA A 30 0.52 31.84 53.44
C ALA A 30 1.55 32.31 52.40
N LEU A 31 2.34 33.35 52.71
CA LEU A 31 3.41 33.85 51.84
C LEU A 31 4.52 32.82 51.64
N LYS A 32 4.88 32.07 52.70
CA LYS A 32 5.83 30.96 52.60
C LYS A 32 5.30 29.84 51.69
N LEU A 33 4.03 29.46 51.82
CA LEU A 33 3.41 28.45 50.94
C LEU A 33 3.40 28.92 49.48
N GLN A 34 3.11 30.20 49.22
CA GLN A 34 3.20 30.79 47.87
C GLN A 34 4.64 30.77 47.32
N TYR A 35 5.64 31.04 48.16
CA TYR A 35 7.06 30.95 47.78
C TYR A 35 7.46 29.50 47.45
N ASP A 36 7.09 28.52 48.28
CA ASP A 36 7.39 27.11 48.05
C ASP A 36 6.68 26.58 46.77
N GLN A 37 5.47 27.08 46.47
CA GLN A 37 4.79 26.84 45.18
C GLN A 37 5.52 27.48 44.00
N ALA A 38 5.94 28.75 44.11
CA ALA A 38 6.70 29.45 43.07
C ALA A 38 8.04 28.74 42.76
N MET A 39 8.77 28.31 43.79
CA MET A 39 9.99 27.51 43.65
C MET A 39 9.73 26.14 43.02
N THR A 40 8.54 25.57 43.20
CA THR A 40 8.12 24.34 42.53
C THR A 40 7.87 24.58 41.03
N TYR A 41 7.20 25.68 40.67
CA TYR A 41 7.01 26.06 39.26
C TYR A 41 8.34 26.38 38.56
N ILE A 42 9.28 27.07 39.23
CA ILE A 42 10.63 27.33 38.67
C ILE A 42 11.32 26.02 38.30
N ARG A 43 11.32 25.02 39.20
CA ARG A 43 11.89 23.69 38.93
C ARG A 43 11.21 22.97 37.77
N GLN A 44 9.89 23.14 37.60
CA GLN A 44 9.17 22.59 36.44
C GLN A 44 9.56 23.29 35.14
N VAL A 45 9.72 24.61 35.14
CA VAL A 45 10.18 25.40 33.99
C VAL A 45 11.62 25.02 33.61
N ASP A 46 12.53 24.86 34.57
CA ASP A 46 13.90 24.41 34.31
C ASP A 46 13.94 22.97 33.74
N ALA A 47 13.08 22.06 34.23
CA ALA A 47 12.95 20.72 33.68
C ALA A 47 12.40 20.73 32.23
N ILE A 48 11.41 21.58 31.94
CA ILE A 48 10.88 21.79 30.58
C ILE A 48 11.96 22.38 29.66
N LYS A 49 12.73 23.36 30.15
CA LYS A 49 13.84 23.98 29.41
C LYS A 49 14.93 22.97 29.08
N SER A 50 15.38 22.21 30.07
CA SER A 50 16.34 21.11 29.89
C SER A 50 15.86 20.07 28.87
N LYS A 51 14.56 19.72 28.89
CA LYS A 51 13.95 18.83 27.89
C LYS A 51 13.90 19.45 26.49
N ASN A 52 13.61 20.75 26.37
CA ASN A 52 13.67 21.46 25.08
C ASN A 52 15.11 21.56 24.55
N ASP A 53 16.10 21.79 25.40
CA ASP A 53 17.52 21.81 25.02
C ASP A 53 17.98 20.43 24.53
N ALA A 54 17.49 19.35 25.15
CA ALA A 54 17.71 17.97 24.69
C ALA A 54 17.04 17.69 23.34
N LEU A 55 15.74 18.00 23.19
CA LEU A 55 15.00 17.85 21.94
C LEU A 55 15.55 18.72 20.80
N THR A 56 16.14 19.87 21.11
CA THR A 56 16.80 20.73 20.12
C THR A 56 18.09 20.09 19.61
N LYS A 57 18.87 19.45 20.49
CA LYS A 57 20.05 18.66 20.10
C LYS A 57 19.68 17.41 19.30
N GLU A 58 18.61 16.71 19.68
CA GLU A 58 18.09 15.55 18.94
C GLU A 58 17.63 15.97 17.54
N ASN A 59 16.86 17.05 17.40
CA ASN A 59 16.46 17.59 16.09
C ASN A 59 17.67 18.03 15.24
N ALA A 60 18.71 18.61 15.85
CA ALA A 60 19.94 18.95 15.14
C ALA A 60 20.69 17.71 14.63
N GLN A 61 20.73 16.63 15.42
CA GLN A 61 21.32 15.34 15.01
C GLN A 61 20.49 14.66 13.91
N LEU A 62 19.16 14.61 14.06
CA LEU A 62 18.25 14.07 13.04
C LEU A 62 18.34 14.84 11.72
N LYS A 63 18.49 16.17 11.78
CA LYS A 63 18.72 16.98 10.58
C LYS A 63 20.08 16.68 9.94
N ALA A 64 21.14 16.55 10.73
CA ALA A 64 22.46 16.19 10.21
C ALA A 64 22.47 14.80 9.54
N THR A 65 21.77 13.80 10.08
CA THR A 65 21.64 12.49 9.44
C THR A 65 20.72 12.51 8.22
N GLN A 66 19.68 13.35 8.20
CA GLN A 66 18.87 13.61 7.01
C GLN A 66 19.71 14.23 5.89
N ASP A 67 20.51 15.25 6.20
CA ASP A 67 21.38 15.94 5.23
C ASP A 67 22.48 14.97 4.71
N GLU A 68 23.05 14.10 5.56
CA GLU A 68 23.98 13.05 5.14
C GLU A 68 23.31 12.01 4.21
N LEU A 69 22.12 11.52 4.56
CA LEU A 69 21.37 10.57 3.73
C LEU A 69 20.99 11.17 2.38
N ASN A 70 20.61 12.45 2.35
CA ASN A 70 20.27 13.17 1.12
C ASN A 70 21.51 13.38 0.22
N ASN A 71 22.68 13.65 0.82
CA ASN A 71 23.95 13.72 0.11
C ASN A 71 24.37 12.34 -0.46
N ARG A 72 24.26 11.26 0.34
CA ARG A 72 24.47 9.87 -0.13
C ARG A 72 23.54 9.51 -1.29
N LEU A 73 22.28 9.94 -1.23
CA LEU A 73 21.30 9.73 -2.31
C LEU A 73 21.70 10.51 -3.58
N GLN A 74 22.11 11.77 -3.46
CA GLN A 74 22.61 12.55 -4.60
C GLN A 74 23.86 11.92 -5.24
N LEU A 75 24.82 11.46 -4.44
CA LEU A 75 26.00 10.74 -4.93
C LEU A 75 25.64 9.43 -5.64
N SER A 76 24.68 8.67 -5.11
CA SER A 76 24.18 7.44 -5.76
C SER A 76 23.44 7.72 -7.06
N LEU A 77 22.59 8.75 -7.11
CA LEU A 77 21.90 9.17 -8.33
C LEU A 77 22.90 9.65 -9.40
N HIS A 78 23.90 10.44 -9.01
CA HIS A 78 24.95 10.90 -9.93
C HIS A 78 25.80 9.74 -10.45
N HIS A 79 26.17 8.78 -9.61
CA HIS A 79 26.90 7.58 -10.05
C HIS A 79 26.06 6.69 -10.98
N ASN A 80 24.76 6.52 -10.70
CA ASN A 80 23.85 5.82 -11.61
C ASN A 80 23.70 6.54 -12.96
N GLN A 81 23.74 7.87 -12.96
CA GLN A 81 23.74 8.68 -14.18
C GLN A 81 25.06 8.51 -14.96
N GLU A 82 26.23 8.57 -14.31
CA GLU A 82 27.50 8.26 -14.96
C GLU A 82 27.51 6.85 -15.57
N LEU A 83 26.99 5.85 -14.85
CA LEU A 83 26.90 4.47 -15.33
C LEU A 83 25.99 4.38 -16.55
N LYS A 84 24.86 5.09 -16.56
CA LYS A 84 23.98 5.18 -17.73
C LYS A 84 24.69 5.84 -18.92
N GLU A 85 25.37 6.95 -18.72
CA GLU A 85 26.13 7.67 -19.77
C GLU A 85 27.30 6.80 -20.30
N LYS A 86 27.95 6.00 -19.44
CA LYS A 86 28.95 4.99 -19.82
C LYS A 86 28.33 3.82 -20.60
N ILE A 87 27.10 3.40 -20.31
CA ILE A 87 26.37 2.38 -21.07
C ILE A 87 25.91 2.90 -22.44
N GLU A 88 25.38 4.13 -22.51
CA GLU A 88 24.93 4.73 -23.77
C GLU A 88 26.12 5.04 -24.70
N SER A 89 27.23 5.58 -24.19
CA SER A 89 28.46 5.79 -24.99
C SER A 89 29.11 4.48 -25.45
N ASN A 90 29.14 3.43 -24.62
CA ASN A 90 29.62 2.10 -25.04
C ASN A 90 28.71 1.47 -26.11
N LYS A 91 27.38 1.63 -26.02
CA LYS A 91 26.44 1.15 -27.06
C LYS A 91 26.71 1.80 -28.41
N VAL A 92 26.86 3.14 -28.44
CA VAL A 92 27.13 3.90 -29.67
C VAL A 92 28.43 3.45 -30.34
N ASN A 93 29.51 3.25 -29.55
CA ASN A 93 30.83 2.93 -30.10
C ASN A 93 31.07 1.44 -30.40
N SER A 94 30.29 0.49 -29.84
CA SER A 94 30.64 -0.93 -29.89
C SER A 94 29.75 -1.82 -30.78
N GLN A 95 28.56 -1.37 -31.20
CA GLN A 95 27.60 -2.26 -31.88
C GLN A 95 27.18 -1.81 -33.30
N SER A 96 27.26 -0.52 -33.64
CA SER A 96 26.56 0.01 -34.83
C SER A 96 27.02 -0.55 -36.18
N ASN A 97 28.30 -0.89 -36.35
CA ASN A 97 28.86 -1.25 -37.68
C ASN A 97 29.00 -2.75 -37.93
N TYR A 98 28.97 -3.61 -36.90
CA TYR A 98 29.20 -5.05 -37.06
C TYR A 98 27.91 -5.88 -36.99
N ILE A 99 26.89 -5.39 -36.28
CA ILE A 99 25.60 -6.09 -36.14
C ILE A 99 24.72 -5.86 -37.37
N GLN A 100 24.61 -4.63 -37.88
CA GLN A 100 23.78 -4.34 -39.06
C GLN A 100 24.11 -5.21 -40.30
N GLN A 101 25.38 -5.54 -40.56
CA GLN A 101 25.74 -6.39 -41.71
C GLN A 101 25.34 -7.87 -41.52
N ASN A 102 25.38 -8.39 -40.29
CA ASN A 102 24.90 -9.74 -40.01
C ASN A 102 23.36 -9.79 -40.01
N ASP A 103 22.71 -8.83 -39.36
CA ASP A 103 21.25 -8.76 -39.27
C ASP A 103 20.61 -8.63 -40.65
N GLU A 104 21.17 -7.84 -41.57
CA GLU A 104 20.68 -7.76 -42.95
C GLU A 104 20.94 -9.04 -43.75
N ALA A 105 22.07 -9.72 -43.54
CA ALA A 105 22.37 -10.99 -44.21
C ALA A 105 21.45 -12.13 -43.72
N GLU A 106 21.22 -12.24 -42.42
CA GLU A 106 20.33 -13.25 -41.83
C GLU A 106 18.86 -12.96 -42.14
N LYS A 107 18.43 -11.70 -42.06
CA LYS A 107 17.09 -11.27 -42.50
C LYS A 107 16.85 -11.57 -43.97
N LYS A 108 17.85 -11.39 -44.84
CA LYS A 108 17.75 -11.79 -46.25
C LYS A 108 17.63 -13.30 -46.41
N ALA A 109 18.47 -14.09 -45.72
CA ALA A 109 18.38 -15.55 -45.76
C ALA A 109 17.02 -16.08 -45.28
N LEU A 110 16.43 -15.45 -44.25
CA LEU A 110 15.08 -15.75 -43.77
C LEU A 110 13.99 -15.37 -44.78
N ILE A 111 14.12 -14.23 -45.48
CA ILE A 111 13.20 -13.84 -46.56
C ILE A 111 13.26 -14.85 -47.72
N ASP A 112 14.47 -15.20 -48.20
CA ASP A 112 14.68 -16.19 -49.26
C ASP A 112 14.06 -17.55 -48.86
N GLN A 113 14.16 -17.93 -47.58
CA GLN A 113 13.57 -19.16 -47.04
C GLN A 113 12.03 -19.09 -46.92
N ILE A 114 11.47 -17.94 -46.57
CA ILE A 114 10.01 -17.69 -46.55
C ILE A 114 9.43 -17.70 -47.97
N GLU A 115 10.11 -17.13 -48.97
CA GLU A 115 9.70 -17.24 -50.37
C GLU A 115 9.76 -18.69 -50.86
N HIS A 116 10.80 -19.43 -50.49
CA HIS A 116 10.92 -20.85 -50.83
C HIS A 116 9.76 -21.68 -50.28
N PHE A 117 9.42 -21.55 -48.99
CA PHE A 117 8.25 -22.22 -48.40
C PHE A 117 6.94 -21.73 -49.00
N SER A 118 6.82 -20.45 -49.37
CA SER A 118 5.65 -19.90 -50.04
C SER A 118 5.45 -20.50 -51.43
N SER A 119 6.52 -20.76 -52.19
CA SER A 119 6.45 -21.52 -53.44
C SER A 119 6.06 -22.98 -53.20
N GLN A 120 6.70 -23.68 -52.27
CA GLN A 120 6.34 -25.07 -51.95
C GLN A 120 4.85 -25.20 -51.55
N LEU A 121 4.31 -24.26 -50.78
CA LEU A 121 2.89 -24.21 -50.42
C LEU A 121 1.99 -23.93 -51.63
N LYS A 122 2.39 -23.03 -52.53
CA LYS A 122 1.68 -22.73 -53.78
C LYS A 122 1.61 -23.96 -54.69
N ASP A 123 2.71 -24.68 -54.83
CA ASP A 123 2.81 -25.88 -55.68
C ASP A 123 2.06 -27.07 -55.06
N SER A 124 2.20 -27.30 -53.76
CA SER A 124 1.40 -28.29 -53.01
C SER A 124 -0.12 -28.02 -53.11
N LYS A 125 -0.51 -26.74 -53.07
CA LYS A 125 -1.91 -26.30 -53.23
C LYS A 125 -2.41 -26.48 -54.67
N ASN A 126 -1.52 -26.44 -55.67
CA ASN A 126 -1.84 -26.75 -57.06
C ASN A 126 -1.94 -28.26 -57.30
N GLU A 127 -1.03 -29.07 -56.75
CA GLU A 127 -1.13 -30.53 -56.82
C GLU A 127 -2.41 -31.02 -56.12
N LEU A 128 -2.76 -30.48 -54.95
CA LEU A 128 -3.99 -30.85 -54.25
C LEU A 128 -5.26 -30.45 -55.03
N LYS A 129 -5.24 -29.36 -55.80
CA LYS A 129 -6.31 -29.03 -56.77
C LYS A 129 -6.37 -30.05 -57.91
N GLN A 130 -5.23 -30.48 -58.43
CA GLN A 130 -5.14 -31.46 -59.51
C GLN A 130 -5.63 -32.85 -59.05
N GLN A 131 -5.18 -33.33 -57.89
CA GLN A 131 -5.67 -34.57 -57.28
C GLN A 131 -7.18 -34.52 -56.97
N LYS A 132 -7.76 -33.35 -56.63
CA LYS A 132 -9.22 -33.20 -56.52
C LYS A 132 -9.93 -33.39 -57.87
N LYS A 133 -9.43 -32.80 -58.96
CA LYS A 133 -9.98 -33.01 -60.32
C LYS A 133 -9.88 -34.48 -60.75
N GLU A 134 -8.75 -35.12 -60.49
CA GLU A 134 -8.54 -36.55 -60.82
C GLU A 134 -9.48 -37.45 -60.02
N ASN A 135 -9.70 -37.18 -58.72
CA ASN A 135 -10.67 -37.90 -57.91
C ASN A 135 -12.12 -37.69 -58.38
N GLU A 136 -12.49 -36.50 -58.84
CA GLU A 136 -13.82 -36.28 -59.46
C GLU A 136 -13.99 -37.02 -60.79
N GLN A 137 -12.94 -37.05 -61.63
CA GLN A 137 -12.94 -37.84 -62.86
C GLN A 137 -13.06 -39.35 -62.56
N LEU A 138 -12.28 -39.87 -61.61
CA LEU A 138 -12.42 -41.24 -61.11
C LEU A 138 -13.83 -41.52 -60.58
N LYS A 139 -14.41 -40.62 -59.79
CA LYS A 139 -15.79 -40.78 -59.28
C LYS A 139 -16.82 -40.84 -60.42
N LYS A 140 -16.67 -39.99 -61.45
CA LYS A 140 -17.52 -40.03 -62.67
C LYS A 140 -17.34 -41.34 -63.45
N SER A 141 -16.11 -41.81 -63.65
CA SER A 141 -15.82 -43.09 -64.30
C SER A 141 -16.36 -44.29 -63.53
N ILE A 142 -16.29 -44.27 -62.19
CA ILE A 142 -16.86 -45.29 -61.31
C ILE A 142 -18.39 -45.30 -61.42
N SER A 143 -19.05 -44.14 -61.40
CA SER A 143 -20.50 -44.04 -61.62
C SER A 143 -20.92 -44.54 -63.00
N SER A 144 -20.17 -44.19 -64.06
CA SER A 144 -20.41 -44.67 -65.42
C SER A 144 -20.25 -46.20 -65.53
N LEU A 145 -19.22 -46.76 -64.89
CA LEU A 145 -18.98 -48.22 -64.84
C LEU A 145 -20.12 -48.95 -64.11
N LEU A 146 -20.58 -48.43 -62.97
CA LEU A 146 -21.68 -49.01 -62.20
C LEU A 146 -23.02 -48.93 -62.95
N GLU A 147 -23.29 -47.83 -63.65
CA GLU A 147 -24.48 -47.68 -64.49
C GLU A 147 -24.42 -48.58 -65.73
N THR A 148 -23.25 -48.72 -66.36
CA THR A 148 -23.01 -49.66 -67.47
C THR A 148 -23.19 -51.11 -67.03
N ALA A 149 -22.65 -51.48 -65.86
CA ALA A 149 -22.82 -52.81 -65.29
C ALA A 149 -24.28 -53.11 -64.92
N LYS A 150 -24.98 -52.12 -64.34
CA LYS A 150 -26.42 -52.19 -64.06
C LYS A 150 -27.25 -52.41 -65.33
N ASN A 151 -26.93 -51.72 -66.42
CA ASN A 151 -27.61 -51.90 -67.70
C ASN A 151 -27.27 -53.26 -68.35
N LYS A 152 -26.05 -53.78 -68.15
CA LYS A 152 -25.60 -55.07 -68.73
C LYS A 152 -26.02 -56.31 -67.92
N PHE A 153 -26.25 -56.18 -66.62
CA PHE A 153 -26.58 -57.28 -65.71
C PHE A 153 -27.94 -57.14 -65.01
N SER A 154 -28.72 -56.11 -65.32
CA SER A 154 -30.02 -55.75 -64.72
C SER A 154 -30.05 -55.54 -63.20
N ASN A 155 -28.89 -55.60 -62.52
CA ASN A 155 -28.74 -55.47 -61.08
C ASN A 155 -28.18 -54.10 -60.68
N LYS A 156 -28.74 -53.45 -59.65
CA LYS A 156 -28.22 -52.17 -59.13
C LYS A 156 -27.04 -52.40 -58.19
N PHE A 157 -25.84 -52.00 -58.61
CA PHE A 157 -24.63 -52.02 -57.79
C PHE A 157 -24.42 -50.66 -57.12
N SER A 158 -24.44 -50.60 -55.78
CA SER A 158 -24.26 -49.33 -55.04
C SER A 158 -22.79 -48.89 -54.91
N ASN A 159 -21.85 -49.81 -55.14
CA ASN A 159 -20.41 -49.58 -55.14
C ASN A 159 -19.68 -50.69 -55.91
N ILE A 160 -18.38 -50.48 -56.21
CA ILE A 160 -17.58 -51.43 -56.99
C ILE A 160 -17.41 -52.79 -56.31
N ALA A 161 -17.30 -52.87 -54.98
CA ALA A 161 -17.14 -54.15 -54.28
C ALA A 161 -18.38 -55.05 -54.43
N GLN A 162 -19.59 -54.48 -54.58
CA GLN A 162 -20.79 -55.26 -54.92
C GLN A 162 -20.76 -55.81 -56.34
N LEU A 163 -20.22 -55.05 -57.31
CA LEU A 163 -20.04 -55.52 -58.69
C LEU A 163 -18.96 -56.62 -58.75
N GLU A 164 -17.85 -56.43 -58.06
CA GLU A 164 -16.76 -57.41 -57.92
C GLU A 164 -17.26 -58.72 -57.28
N THR A 165 -18.02 -58.63 -56.18
CA THR A 165 -18.65 -59.79 -55.53
C THR A 165 -19.62 -60.52 -56.46
N PHE A 166 -20.44 -59.78 -57.22
CA PHE A 166 -21.39 -60.36 -58.18
C PHE A 166 -20.70 -61.09 -59.34
N LEU A 167 -19.59 -60.55 -59.85
CA LEU A 167 -18.79 -61.21 -60.88
C LEU A 167 -18.17 -62.50 -60.34
N LEU A 168 -17.52 -62.45 -59.17
CA LEU A 168 -16.93 -63.62 -58.50
C LEU A 168 -17.98 -64.71 -58.16
N GLN A 169 -19.20 -64.33 -57.76
CA GLN A 169 -20.30 -65.27 -57.53
C GLN A 169 -20.80 -65.94 -58.81
N LYS A 170 -20.51 -65.40 -60.00
CA LYS A 170 -20.93 -65.98 -61.28
C LYS A 170 -19.91 -66.95 -61.88
N GLU A 171 -18.69 -66.99 -61.36
CA GLU A 171 -17.60 -67.84 -61.88
C GLU A 171 -17.63 -69.30 -61.36
N THR A 172 -18.50 -69.64 -60.40
CA THR A 172 -18.54 -70.97 -59.77
C THR A 172 -19.47 -71.99 -60.44
N CYS A 173 -20.06 -71.68 -61.60
CA CYS A 173 -20.90 -72.64 -62.33
C CYS A 173 -20.75 -72.56 -63.86
N LEU A 174 -19.78 -73.31 -64.40
CA LEU A 174 -19.94 -74.18 -65.58
C LEU A 174 -18.65 -75.02 -65.80
N LYS A 175 -18.81 -76.18 -66.43
CA LYS A 175 -17.72 -77.04 -66.94
C LYS A 175 -17.83 -77.12 -68.47
N THR A 176 -16.87 -77.85 -69.06
CA THR A 176 -16.86 -78.45 -70.41
C THR A 176 -16.67 -77.53 -71.62
N GLU A 177 -15.65 -77.95 -72.39
CA GLU A 177 -15.50 -77.89 -73.86
C GLU A 177 -14.96 -76.63 -74.58
N THR A 178 -14.20 -76.96 -75.62
CA THR A 178 -13.46 -76.16 -76.62
C THR A 178 -14.26 -76.18 -77.94
N PRO A 179 -13.95 -75.46 -79.06
CA PRO A 179 -12.62 -75.10 -79.55
C PRO A 179 -12.55 -73.67 -80.21
N PRO A 180 -11.96 -73.35 -81.40
CA PRO A 180 -11.13 -72.13 -81.51
C PRO A 180 -11.44 -71.23 -82.74
N ILE A 181 -10.48 -70.36 -83.12
CA ILE A 181 -10.23 -69.83 -84.50
C ILE A 181 -11.01 -68.56 -84.97
N LYS A 182 -10.22 -67.46 -85.12
CA LYS A 182 -10.21 -66.41 -86.18
C LYS A 182 -11.24 -65.25 -86.29
N THR A 183 -10.66 -64.05 -86.37
CA THR A 183 -10.84 -62.93 -87.37
C THR A 183 -12.04 -61.96 -87.40
N ASN A 184 -11.64 -60.68 -87.47
CA ASN A 184 -12.12 -59.57 -88.34
C ASN A 184 -13.21 -58.56 -87.88
N ASP A 185 -12.80 -57.28 -87.97
CA ASP A 185 -13.51 -56.04 -88.36
C ASP A 185 -14.73 -55.55 -87.52
N THR A 186 -15.08 -54.25 -87.45
CA THR A 186 -14.66 -53.08 -88.24
C THR A 186 -14.70 -51.75 -87.43
N SER A 187 -13.63 -50.95 -87.52
CA SER A 187 -13.55 -49.46 -87.47
C SER A 187 -14.16 -48.57 -86.35
N GLN A 188 -13.56 -47.36 -86.26
CA GLN A 188 -13.84 -46.23 -85.34
C GLN A 188 -13.41 -46.47 -83.87
N ASP A 189 -12.59 -45.63 -83.22
CA ASP A 189 -12.11 -44.27 -83.56
C ASP A 189 -10.61 -44.07 -83.19
N GLN A 190 -9.79 -43.58 -84.12
CA GLN A 190 -8.32 -43.61 -84.05
C GLN A 190 -7.66 -42.26 -83.69
N THR A 191 -7.97 -41.70 -82.51
CA THR A 191 -7.12 -40.61 -81.95
C THR A 191 -6.84 -40.73 -80.45
N GLN A 192 -7.78 -41.28 -79.66
CA GLN A 192 -7.70 -41.22 -78.20
C GLN A 192 -6.79 -42.31 -77.58
N GLN A 193 -6.74 -43.49 -78.20
CA GLN A 193 -6.26 -44.73 -77.56
C GLN A 193 -4.77 -44.69 -77.14
N LYS A 194 -3.90 -44.02 -77.91
CA LYS A 194 -2.46 -43.90 -77.60
C LYS A 194 -2.17 -43.05 -76.34
N LEU A 195 -2.98 -42.02 -76.08
CA LEU A 195 -2.81 -41.19 -74.89
C LEU A 195 -3.28 -41.93 -73.63
N ASP A 196 -4.37 -42.68 -73.74
CA ASP A 196 -4.92 -43.42 -72.61
C ASP A 196 -4.15 -44.71 -72.34
N GLU A 197 -3.55 -45.39 -73.33
CA GLU A 197 -2.57 -46.45 -73.06
C GLU A 197 -1.30 -45.93 -72.37
N GLN A 198 -0.78 -44.75 -72.75
CA GLN A 198 0.35 -44.14 -72.03
C GLN A 198 -0.02 -43.74 -70.59
N LYS A 199 -1.21 -43.18 -70.36
CA LYS A 199 -1.70 -42.89 -69.01
C LYS A 199 -1.95 -44.16 -68.20
N ILE A 200 -2.53 -45.20 -68.79
CA ILE A 200 -2.75 -46.49 -68.13
C ILE A 200 -1.41 -47.17 -67.82
N ALA A 201 -0.42 -47.09 -68.72
CA ALA A 201 0.94 -47.57 -68.45
C ALA A 201 1.60 -46.79 -67.30
N PHE A 202 1.54 -45.45 -67.31
CA PHE A 202 2.10 -44.61 -66.26
C PHE A 202 1.38 -44.80 -64.90
N LEU A 203 0.07 -44.97 -64.89
CA LEU A 203 -0.71 -45.28 -63.69
C LEU A 203 -0.44 -46.69 -63.18
N ARG A 204 -0.35 -47.70 -64.05
CA ARG A 204 0.09 -49.06 -63.70
C ARG A 204 1.50 -49.05 -63.11
N GLU A 205 2.40 -48.25 -63.68
CA GLU A 205 3.78 -48.08 -63.20
C GLU A 205 3.84 -47.36 -61.85
N LYS A 206 3.07 -46.28 -61.65
CA LYS A 206 2.95 -45.55 -60.38
C LYS A 206 2.31 -46.42 -59.29
N VAL A 207 1.26 -47.19 -59.62
CA VAL A 207 0.64 -48.19 -58.72
C VAL A 207 1.61 -49.33 -58.41
N ARG A 208 2.36 -49.84 -59.39
CA ARG A 208 3.39 -50.89 -59.19
C ARG A 208 4.48 -50.40 -58.24
N LYS A 209 4.99 -49.18 -58.43
CA LYS A 209 5.97 -48.53 -57.55
C LYS A 209 5.41 -48.28 -56.14
N LEU A 210 4.16 -47.82 -56.00
CA LEU A 210 3.51 -47.65 -54.69
C LEU A 210 3.25 -48.99 -53.99
N THR A 211 2.84 -50.03 -54.71
CA THR A 211 2.64 -51.37 -54.16
C THR A 211 3.97 -52.03 -53.79
N GLN A 212 5.03 -51.79 -54.55
CA GLN A 212 6.39 -52.21 -54.23
C GLN A 212 6.92 -51.49 -52.97
N LYS A 213 6.74 -50.16 -52.87
CA LYS A 213 7.11 -49.40 -51.67
C LYS A 213 6.31 -49.83 -50.44
N ASN A 214 5.00 -50.04 -50.57
CA ASN A 214 4.15 -50.56 -49.48
C ASN A 214 4.53 -52.00 -49.08
N LYS A 215 4.94 -52.86 -50.04
CA LYS A 215 5.53 -54.18 -49.74
C LYS A 215 6.89 -54.05 -49.02
N GLN A 216 7.74 -53.11 -49.41
CA GLN A 216 9.03 -52.83 -48.75
C GLN A 216 8.82 -52.27 -47.33
N GLU A 217 7.87 -51.37 -47.12
CA GLU A 217 7.50 -50.84 -45.79
C GLU A 217 6.88 -51.93 -44.90
N LYS A 218 6.02 -52.80 -45.45
CA LYS A 218 5.51 -53.97 -44.71
C LYS A 218 6.63 -54.97 -44.35
N ALA A 219 7.57 -55.21 -45.26
CA ALA A 219 8.75 -56.04 -44.99
C ALA A 219 9.68 -55.39 -43.94
N GLY A 220 9.89 -54.08 -44.01
CA GLY A 220 10.67 -53.31 -43.03
C GLY A 220 10.01 -53.32 -41.64
N LYS A 221 8.69 -53.09 -41.57
CA LYS A 221 7.91 -53.19 -40.34
C LYS A 221 7.92 -54.61 -39.76
N SER A 222 7.84 -55.65 -40.60
CA SER A 222 7.98 -57.04 -40.18
C SER A 222 9.37 -57.33 -39.61
N LYS A 223 10.45 -56.87 -40.27
CA LYS A 223 11.83 -56.96 -39.76
C LYS A 223 12.00 -56.22 -38.43
N LEU A 224 11.43 -55.03 -38.28
CA LEU A 224 11.44 -54.27 -37.01
C LEU A 224 10.68 -55.00 -35.90
N ILE A 225 9.52 -55.58 -36.19
CA ILE A 225 8.76 -56.38 -35.20
C ILE A 225 9.55 -57.64 -34.80
N MET A 226 10.23 -58.31 -35.73
CA MET A 226 11.14 -59.40 -35.39
C MET A 226 12.35 -58.92 -34.56
N LYS A 227 12.93 -57.76 -34.90
CA LYS A 227 14.06 -57.17 -34.14
C LYS A 227 13.66 -56.80 -32.71
N ILE A 228 12.43 -56.29 -32.52
CA ILE A 228 11.86 -56.03 -31.19
C ILE A 228 11.70 -57.34 -30.42
N LYS A 229 11.09 -58.38 -31.00
CA LYS A 229 10.98 -59.70 -30.35
C LYS A 229 12.32 -60.37 -30.03
N GLU A 230 13.32 -60.18 -30.89
CA GLU A 230 14.68 -60.65 -30.67
C GLU A 230 15.33 -59.93 -29.48
N LEU A 231 15.15 -58.62 -29.36
CA LEU A 231 15.61 -57.83 -28.22
C LEU A 231 14.84 -58.13 -26.92
N GLU A 232 13.52 -58.31 -26.99
CA GLU A 232 12.68 -58.76 -25.87
C GLU A 232 13.14 -60.12 -25.34
N ALA A 233 13.45 -61.07 -26.23
CA ALA A 233 14.02 -62.37 -25.85
C ALA A 233 15.42 -62.25 -25.23
N VAL A 234 16.29 -61.38 -25.75
CA VAL A 234 17.61 -61.11 -25.16
C VAL A 234 17.51 -60.47 -23.78
N ILE A 235 16.57 -59.52 -23.58
CA ILE A 235 16.28 -58.94 -22.27
C ILE A 235 15.81 -60.03 -21.31
N GLN A 236 14.86 -60.88 -21.73
CA GLN A 236 14.35 -61.98 -20.89
C GLN A 236 15.45 -63.00 -20.53
N ILE A 237 16.39 -63.28 -21.44
CA ILE A 237 17.57 -64.13 -21.15
C ILE A 237 18.51 -63.44 -20.16
N ASN A 238 18.76 -62.14 -20.31
CA ASN A 238 19.60 -61.37 -19.40
C ASN A 238 19.00 -61.30 -17.99
N GLU A 239 17.71 -61.00 -17.84
CA GLU A 239 16.99 -61.02 -16.56
C GLU A 239 17.12 -62.37 -15.85
N ASN A 240 16.89 -63.48 -16.59
CA ASN A 240 17.07 -64.84 -16.06
C ASN A 240 18.53 -65.12 -15.66
N SER A 241 19.51 -64.53 -16.36
CA SER A 241 20.94 -64.68 -16.05
C SER A 241 21.35 -63.85 -14.82
N GLU A 242 20.80 -62.65 -14.63
CA GLU A 242 21.04 -61.85 -13.42
C GLU A 242 20.42 -62.53 -12.19
N ASP A 243 19.21 -63.08 -12.31
CA ASP A 243 18.55 -63.79 -11.21
C ASP A 243 19.29 -65.10 -10.86
N ALA A 244 19.90 -65.78 -11.84
CA ALA A 244 20.82 -66.90 -11.61
C ALA A 244 22.13 -66.45 -10.92
N LEU A 245 22.74 -65.34 -11.38
CA LEU A 245 23.95 -64.77 -10.79
C LEU A 245 23.69 -64.25 -9.37
N ALA A 246 22.52 -63.70 -9.08
CA ALA A 246 22.09 -63.28 -7.74
C ALA A 246 21.98 -64.48 -6.79
N LYS A 247 21.36 -65.58 -7.24
CA LYS A 247 21.31 -66.85 -6.49
C LYS A 247 22.70 -67.43 -6.25
N GLN A 248 23.60 -67.36 -7.24
CA GLN A 248 24.99 -67.81 -7.10
C GLN A 248 25.81 -66.91 -6.16
N ARG A 249 25.65 -65.58 -6.22
CA ARG A 249 26.23 -64.63 -5.25
C ARG A 249 25.76 -64.92 -3.83
N ASN A 250 24.45 -65.08 -3.62
CA ASN A 250 23.88 -65.44 -2.31
C ASN A 250 24.40 -66.79 -1.78
N LYS A 251 24.69 -67.77 -2.65
CA LYS A 251 25.34 -69.03 -2.26
C LYS A 251 26.78 -68.79 -1.80
N TYR A 252 27.59 -68.07 -2.57
CA TYR A 252 28.99 -67.76 -2.19
C TYR A 252 29.07 -66.84 -0.96
N GLU A 253 28.15 -65.91 -0.77
CA GLU A 253 28.12 -65.04 0.42
C GLU A 253 27.84 -65.85 1.69
N LYS A 254 26.92 -66.83 1.64
CA LYS A 254 26.71 -67.78 2.74
C LYS A 254 27.97 -68.61 3.03
N GLN A 255 28.60 -69.16 2.00
CA GLN A 255 29.85 -69.91 2.16
C GLN A 255 30.99 -69.04 2.72
N MET A 256 31.12 -67.78 2.28
CA MET A 256 32.09 -66.85 2.84
C MET A 256 31.82 -66.53 4.31
N LYS A 257 30.55 -66.30 4.70
CA LYS A 257 30.17 -66.08 6.11
C LYS A 257 30.44 -67.30 6.99
N GLU A 258 30.24 -68.50 6.47
CA GLU A 258 30.54 -69.76 7.14
C GLU A 258 32.07 -69.99 7.28
N ILE A 259 32.84 -69.69 6.23
CA ILE A 259 34.31 -69.72 6.24
C ILE A 259 34.87 -68.67 7.22
N THR A 260 34.36 -67.45 7.22
CA THR A 260 34.74 -66.39 8.18
C THR A 260 34.45 -66.84 9.61
N LYS A 261 33.24 -67.34 9.90
CA LYS A 261 32.89 -67.84 11.24
C LYS A 261 33.79 -69.00 11.70
N ASN A 262 34.18 -69.89 10.78
CA ASN A 262 35.12 -70.98 11.07
C ASN A 262 36.53 -70.43 11.38
N PHE A 263 37.02 -69.46 10.60
CA PHE A 263 38.30 -68.82 10.88
C PHE A 263 38.27 -67.96 12.16
N GLU A 264 37.18 -67.27 12.48
CA GLU A 264 37.02 -66.55 13.76
C GLU A 264 37.07 -67.53 14.95
N GLY A 265 36.41 -68.69 14.84
CA GLY A 265 36.50 -69.76 15.84
C GLY A 265 37.93 -70.31 15.98
N GLN A 266 38.63 -70.55 14.86
CA GLN A 266 40.03 -70.98 14.88
C GLN A 266 40.97 -69.91 15.43
N ILE A 267 40.73 -68.63 15.16
CA ILE A 267 41.49 -67.50 15.70
C ILE A 267 41.24 -67.36 17.20
N SER A 268 40.01 -67.55 17.69
CA SER A 268 39.73 -67.63 19.14
C SER A 268 40.54 -68.75 19.78
N VAL A 269 40.41 -69.99 19.31
CA VAL A 269 41.14 -71.15 19.83
C VAL A 269 42.66 -70.96 19.74
N LYS A 270 43.17 -70.25 18.72
CA LYS A 270 44.59 -69.91 18.61
C LYS A 270 45.01 -68.80 19.57
N ASN A 271 44.17 -67.80 19.83
CA ASN A 271 44.42 -66.78 20.85
C ASN A 271 44.39 -67.38 22.26
N ASP A 272 43.47 -68.31 22.53
CA ASP A 272 43.41 -69.07 23.79
C ASP A 272 44.66 -69.95 23.97
N GLN A 273 45.12 -70.62 22.90
CA GLN A 273 46.40 -71.33 22.88
C GLN A 273 47.60 -70.39 23.07
N ILE A 274 47.58 -69.19 22.49
CA ILE A 274 48.64 -68.18 22.66
C ILE A 274 48.66 -67.66 24.10
N LEU A 275 47.50 -67.40 24.72
CA LEU A 275 47.41 -67.01 26.14
C LEU A 275 47.92 -68.13 27.06
N ALA A 276 47.51 -69.38 26.81
CA ALA A 276 48.02 -70.53 27.55
C ALA A 276 49.54 -70.72 27.38
N LEU A 277 50.08 -70.50 26.18
CA LEU A 277 51.52 -70.54 25.92
C LEU A 277 52.26 -69.35 26.55
N GLN A 278 51.70 -68.15 26.52
CA GLN A 278 52.28 -66.96 27.18
C GLN A 278 52.32 -67.11 28.69
N ASN A 279 51.34 -67.79 29.30
CA ASN A 279 51.38 -68.13 30.72
C ASN A 279 52.46 -69.20 31.00
N LYS A 280 52.54 -70.28 30.21
CA LYS A 280 53.65 -71.26 30.34
C LYS A 280 55.04 -70.64 30.11
N ILE A 281 55.17 -69.68 29.21
CA ILE A 281 56.44 -68.95 28.95
C ILE A 281 56.82 -68.02 30.12
N LYS A 282 55.86 -67.54 30.91
CA LYS A 282 56.13 -66.85 32.18
C LYS A 282 56.59 -67.82 33.28
N GLU A 283 56.11 -69.06 33.26
CA GLU A 283 56.42 -70.09 34.26
C GLU A 283 57.74 -70.85 33.98
N GLN A 284 58.12 -71.07 32.72
CA GLN A 284 59.21 -71.99 32.33
C GLN A 284 60.51 -71.30 31.88
N LYS A 285 60.94 -70.22 32.57
CA LYS A 285 62.14 -69.45 32.16
C LYS A 285 63.47 -69.97 32.75
N VAL A 286 63.72 -71.28 32.69
CA VAL A 286 64.90 -71.95 33.31
C VAL A 286 65.45 -73.12 32.44
N ILE A 287 66.73 -73.03 32.03
CA ILE A 287 67.69 -74.11 31.64
C ILE A 287 67.67 -74.80 30.22
N VAL A 288 68.71 -74.50 29.41
CA VAL A 288 69.66 -75.38 28.61
C VAL A 288 69.21 -76.31 27.42
N MET A 289 69.63 -75.96 26.17
CA MET A 289 70.60 -76.61 25.22
C MET A 289 70.58 -78.16 24.84
N PRO A 290 71.25 -78.69 23.75
CA PRO A 290 70.87 -78.70 22.30
C PRO A 290 71.10 -80.02 21.45
N SER A 291 70.81 -80.01 20.12
CA SER A 291 71.52 -80.75 18.99
C SER A 291 70.97 -82.13 18.43
N PRO A 292 71.56 -82.87 17.43
CA PRO A 292 71.13 -82.87 15.99
C PRO A 292 71.13 -84.25 15.18
N GLN A 293 71.07 -84.21 13.82
CA GLN A 293 71.58 -85.22 12.79
C GLN A 293 70.76 -86.53 12.45
N ILE A 294 70.83 -87.27 11.30
CA ILE A 294 71.38 -87.11 9.89
C ILE A 294 70.63 -87.98 8.78
N SER A 295 71.28 -88.46 7.69
CA SER A 295 70.76 -89.12 6.43
C SER A 295 71.01 -90.68 6.31
N GLU A 296 70.98 -91.48 5.20
CA GLU A 296 71.10 -91.34 3.70
C GLU A 296 70.79 -92.68 2.89
N LYS A 297 70.96 -92.68 1.52
CA LYS A 297 71.27 -93.80 0.54
C LYS A 297 70.21 -94.69 -0.19
N ILE A 298 70.68 -95.49 -1.19
CA ILE A 298 70.04 -96.03 -2.46
C ILE A 298 70.78 -97.32 -2.98
N GLU A 299 70.16 -98.29 -3.74
CA GLU A 299 70.76 -99.10 -4.86
C GLU A 299 69.83 -100.12 -5.65
N LYS A 300 70.32 -101.25 -6.22
CA LYS A 300 69.86 -102.00 -7.47
C LYS A 300 69.96 -103.58 -7.36
N PRO A 301 69.73 -104.51 -8.36
CA PRO A 301 69.66 -104.45 -9.85
C PRO A 301 68.53 -105.30 -10.59
N ASN A 302 68.85 -106.31 -11.45
CA ASN A 302 68.01 -106.91 -12.54
C ASN A 302 68.11 -108.48 -12.64
N PRO A 303 67.11 -109.19 -13.21
CA PRO A 303 67.34 -110.03 -14.42
C PRO A 303 66.21 -109.94 -15.47
N LEU A 304 66.42 -110.44 -16.70
CA LEU A 304 65.54 -110.16 -17.86
C LEU A 304 65.58 -111.29 -18.92
N THR A 305 64.49 -112.05 -19.08
CA THR A 305 64.37 -113.11 -20.12
C THR A 305 62.97 -113.23 -20.74
N ASP A 306 61.89 -113.09 -19.95
CA ASP A 306 60.51 -113.28 -20.44
C ASP A 306 60.02 -112.16 -21.38
N GLU A 307 60.65 -110.99 -21.35
CA GLU A 307 60.19 -109.79 -22.06
C GLU A 307 60.18 -109.94 -23.59
N LEU A 308 60.96 -110.84 -24.19
CA LEU A 308 61.18 -110.84 -25.65
C LEU A 308 59.93 -111.28 -26.46
N ASN A 309 59.13 -112.21 -25.92
CA ASN A 309 57.88 -112.62 -26.58
C ASN A 309 56.76 -111.61 -26.32
N GLU A 310 56.70 -111.02 -25.12
CA GLU A 310 55.70 -110.01 -24.78
C GLU A 310 55.94 -108.68 -25.52
N THR A 311 57.20 -108.26 -25.69
CA THR A 311 57.58 -107.04 -26.43
C THR A 311 57.17 -107.10 -27.90
N LYS A 312 57.18 -108.28 -28.54
CA LYS A 312 56.70 -108.46 -29.92
C LYS A 312 55.20 -108.15 -30.07
N ALA A 313 54.38 -108.59 -29.12
CA ALA A 313 52.95 -108.27 -29.07
C ALA A 313 52.71 -106.80 -28.67
N LYS A 314 53.43 -106.30 -27.66
CA LYS A 314 53.41 -104.88 -27.24
C LYS A 314 53.75 -103.96 -28.40
N LEU A 315 54.74 -104.28 -29.23
CA LEU A 315 55.17 -103.44 -30.36
C LEU A 315 54.06 -103.28 -31.43
N GLN A 316 53.35 -104.34 -31.78
CA GLN A 316 52.21 -104.23 -32.72
C GLN A 316 51.06 -103.41 -32.13
N SER A 317 50.78 -103.57 -30.84
CA SER A 317 49.83 -102.72 -30.11
C SER A 317 50.28 -101.24 -30.10
N GLN A 318 51.56 -100.98 -29.85
CA GLN A 318 52.18 -99.65 -29.90
C GLN A 318 52.01 -98.99 -31.28
N ILE A 319 52.18 -99.74 -32.37
CA ILE A 319 52.01 -99.25 -33.75
C ILE A 319 50.54 -98.88 -34.02
N HIS A 320 49.58 -99.68 -33.56
CA HIS A 320 48.15 -99.35 -33.70
C HIS A 320 47.80 -98.09 -32.90
N LYS A 321 48.21 -98.04 -31.63
CA LYS A 321 48.02 -96.91 -30.70
C LYS A 321 48.67 -95.64 -31.22
N ASN A 322 49.80 -95.72 -31.93
CA ASN A 322 50.45 -94.58 -32.58
C ASN A 322 49.66 -94.06 -33.80
N LYS A 323 48.91 -94.90 -34.53
CA LYS A 323 47.97 -94.43 -35.58
C LYS A 323 46.76 -93.73 -34.97
N GLU A 324 46.18 -94.27 -33.91
CA GLU A 324 45.09 -93.62 -33.15
C GLU A 324 45.53 -92.29 -32.55
N ASN A 325 46.74 -92.22 -31.99
CA ASN A 325 47.36 -90.99 -31.50
C ASN A 325 47.52 -89.95 -32.62
N LEU A 326 47.87 -90.37 -33.85
CA LEU A 326 48.01 -89.46 -35.00
C LEU A 326 46.66 -88.84 -35.40
N ILE A 327 45.61 -89.68 -35.49
CA ILE A 327 44.23 -89.24 -35.77
C ILE A 327 43.75 -88.28 -34.66
N SER A 328 44.06 -88.62 -33.40
CA SER A 328 43.75 -87.79 -32.23
C SER A 328 44.48 -86.44 -32.29
N LEU A 329 45.75 -86.41 -32.70
CA LEU A 329 46.57 -85.20 -32.83
C LEU A 329 46.03 -84.26 -33.92
N ASP A 330 45.57 -84.79 -35.06
CA ASP A 330 44.90 -83.97 -36.08
C ASP A 330 43.50 -83.50 -35.65
N SER A 331 42.77 -84.27 -34.84
CA SER A 331 41.54 -83.78 -34.18
C SER A 331 41.83 -82.62 -33.22
N LEU A 332 42.93 -82.71 -32.46
CA LEU A 332 43.40 -81.66 -31.55
C LEU A 332 43.88 -80.42 -32.32
N ARG A 333 44.57 -80.57 -33.45
CA ARG A 333 44.94 -79.46 -34.35
C ARG A 333 43.71 -78.71 -34.86
N LYS A 334 42.67 -79.43 -35.31
CA LYS A 334 41.39 -78.83 -35.72
C LYS A 334 40.72 -78.09 -34.55
N LYS A 335 40.79 -78.64 -33.34
CA LYS A 335 40.26 -78.02 -32.10
C LYS A 335 41.06 -76.79 -31.64
N VAL A 336 42.39 -76.79 -31.80
CA VAL A 336 43.27 -75.63 -31.54
C VAL A 336 43.01 -74.52 -32.56
N SER A 337 42.81 -74.86 -33.84
CA SER A 337 42.45 -73.89 -34.88
C SER A 337 41.10 -73.20 -34.60
N SER A 338 40.07 -73.96 -34.22
CA SER A 338 38.77 -73.37 -33.87
C SER A 338 38.81 -72.57 -32.57
N LEU A 339 39.60 -72.97 -31.58
CA LEU A 339 39.86 -72.17 -30.37
C LEU A 339 40.63 -70.88 -30.68
N SER A 340 41.63 -70.90 -31.57
CA SER A 340 42.38 -69.70 -32.00
C SER A 340 41.47 -68.70 -32.71
N ASN A 341 40.61 -69.17 -33.62
CA ASN A 341 39.62 -68.30 -34.29
C ASN A 341 38.58 -67.73 -33.29
N ARG A 342 38.20 -68.51 -32.27
CA ARG A 342 37.31 -68.06 -31.19
C ARG A 342 37.97 -67.05 -30.25
N ALA A 343 39.27 -67.18 -29.99
CA ALA A 343 40.05 -66.19 -29.25
C ALA A 343 40.12 -64.86 -30.01
N LYS A 344 40.47 -64.88 -31.30
CA LYS A 344 40.48 -63.67 -32.16
C LYS A 344 39.12 -62.96 -32.22
N LYS A 345 38.01 -63.71 -32.21
CA LYS A 345 36.66 -63.14 -32.13
C LYS A 345 36.41 -62.44 -30.77
N ALA A 346 36.81 -63.08 -29.67
CA ALA A 346 36.70 -62.49 -28.34
C ALA A 346 37.60 -61.25 -28.15
N GLU A 347 38.80 -61.22 -28.74
CA GLU A 347 39.68 -60.05 -28.78
C GLU A 347 39.02 -58.87 -29.52
N ALA A 348 38.41 -59.12 -30.67
CA ALA A 348 37.67 -58.10 -31.42
C ALA A 348 36.44 -57.58 -30.67
N GLU A 349 35.66 -58.47 -30.03
CA GLU A 349 34.54 -58.09 -29.17
C GLU A 349 35.01 -57.24 -27.98
N CYS A 350 36.11 -57.62 -27.32
CA CYS A 350 36.69 -56.89 -26.21
C CYS A 350 37.17 -55.47 -26.63
N ALA A 351 37.75 -55.34 -27.82
CA ALA A 351 38.12 -54.04 -28.39
C ALA A 351 36.89 -53.17 -28.72
N GLU A 352 35.77 -53.76 -29.15
CA GLU A 352 34.51 -53.02 -29.34
C GLU A 352 33.92 -52.56 -28.00
N TYR A 353 33.90 -53.43 -26.98
CA TYR A 353 33.46 -53.06 -25.63
C TYR A 353 34.31 -51.93 -25.04
N LYS A 354 35.64 -51.94 -25.25
CA LYS A 354 36.52 -50.85 -24.79
C LYS A 354 36.13 -49.51 -25.42
N ARG A 355 35.91 -49.46 -26.74
CA ARG A 355 35.45 -48.24 -27.44
C ARG A 355 34.07 -47.78 -26.95
N ARG A 356 33.16 -48.70 -26.64
CA ARG A 356 31.84 -48.37 -26.07
C ARG A 356 31.96 -47.77 -24.66
N VAL A 357 32.91 -48.23 -23.84
CA VAL A 357 33.21 -47.63 -22.53
C VAL A 357 33.83 -46.24 -22.70
N GLU A 358 34.84 -46.08 -23.55
CA GLU A 358 35.46 -44.78 -23.86
C GLU A 358 34.43 -43.74 -24.34
N THR A 359 33.48 -44.16 -25.20
CA THR A 359 32.37 -43.31 -25.68
C THR A 359 31.32 -43.00 -24.59
N ALA A 360 31.15 -43.89 -23.62
CA ALA A 360 30.25 -43.66 -22.48
C ALA A 360 30.87 -42.71 -21.45
N GLU A 361 32.18 -42.83 -21.21
CA GLU A 361 32.95 -41.96 -20.32
C GLU A 361 32.97 -40.51 -20.83
N THR A 362 33.23 -40.28 -22.13
CA THR A 362 33.16 -38.93 -22.71
C THR A 362 31.76 -38.32 -22.55
N ARG A 363 30.71 -39.10 -22.83
CA ARG A 363 29.32 -38.64 -22.68
C ARG A 363 28.93 -38.38 -21.22
N ASN A 364 29.49 -39.14 -20.28
CA ASN A 364 29.25 -38.92 -18.85
C ASN A 364 29.90 -37.61 -18.38
N ASN A 365 31.09 -37.27 -18.91
CA ASN A 365 31.75 -36.00 -18.66
C ASN A 365 31.00 -34.81 -19.30
N GLU A 366 30.41 -34.99 -20.50
CA GLU A 366 29.51 -34.00 -21.12
C GLU A 366 28.31 -33.70 -20.21
N ILE A 367 27.62 -34.74 -19.72
CA ILE A 367 26.46 -34.61 -18.81
C ILE A 367 26.87 -34.00 -17.47
N GLU A 368 28.07 -34.29 -16.95
CA GLU A 368 28.56 -33.68 -15.71
C GLU A 368 28.92 -32.19 -15.90
N ASN A 369 29.40 -31.79 -17.08
CA ASN A 369 29.57 -30.38 -17.42
C ASN A 369 28.22 -29.66 -17.55
N GLU A 370 27.26 -30.21 -18.31
CA GLU A 370 25.89 -29.69 -18.41
C GLU A 370 25.24 -29.53 -17.02
N PHE A 371 25.38 -30.53 -16.15
CA PHE A 371 24.87 -30.48 -14.78
C PHE A 371 25.51 -29.36 -13.95
N ASN A 372 26.82 -29.13 -14.10
CA ASN A 372 27.53 -28.06 -13.41
C ASN A 372 27.21 -26.66 -13.96
N GLU A 373 26.86 -26.52 -15.24
CA GLU A 373 26.36 -25.25 -15.80
C GLU A 373 24.92 -24.95 -15.36
N ASN A 374 24.00 -25.91 -15.49
CA ASN A 374 22.64 -25.81 -14.96
C ASN A 374 22.64 -25.44 -13.46
N LYS A 375 23.61 -25.97 -12.68
CA LYS A 375 23.77 -25.68 -11.25
C LYS A 375 24.27 -24.25 -10.97
N LYS A 376 25.04 -23.62 -11.88
CA LYS A 376 25.39 -22.19 -11.81
C LYS A 376 24.18 -21.31 -12.16
N GLU A 377 23.46 -21.67 -13.22
CA GLU A 377 22.26 -20.94 -13.65
C GLU A 377 21.18 -20.94 -12.56
N LEU A 378 20.90 -22.10 -11.95
CA LEU A 378 19.99 -22.24 -10.81
C LEU A 378 20.50 -21.48 -9.55
N HIS A 379 21.81 -21.21 -9.44
CA HIS A 379 22.32 -20.32 -8.39
C HIS A 379 22.07 -18.84 -8.71
N ASN A 380 22.30 -18.41 -9.95
CA ASN A 380 22.08 -17.04 -10.42
C ASN A 380 20.60 -16.66 -10.34
N LEU A 381 19.70 -17.48 -10.88
CA LEU A 381 18.24 -17.31 -10.78
C LEU A 381 17.77 -17.22 -9.31
N ARG A 382 18.47 -17.88 -8.39
CA ARG A 382 18.16 -17.82 -6.96
C ARG A 382 18.64 -16.54 -6.29
N ILE A 383 19.68 -15.89 -6.81
CA ILE A 383 20.11 -14.54 -6.38
C ILE A 383 19.07 -13.53 -6.88
N GLU A 384 18.74 -13.59 -8.17
CA GLU A 384 17.73 -12.74 -8.82
C GLU A 384 16.35 -12.82 -8.11
N ILE A 385 15.92 -14.01 -7.69
CA ILE A 385 14.69 -14.18 -6.89
C ILE A 385 14.74 -13.46 -5.53
N GLU A 386 15.89 -13.38 -4.85
CA GLU A 386 16.01 -12.64 -3.59
C GLU A 386 16.20 -11.12 -3.80
N GLU A 387 16.80 -10.71 -4.92
CA GLU A 387 16.84 -9.30 -5.36
C GLU A 387 15.43 -8.78 -5.71
N LEU A 388 14.66 -9.54 -6.50
CA LEU A 388 13.26 -9.22 -6.82
C LEU A 388 12.38 -9.20 -5.57
N LYS A 389 12.57 -10.13 -4.61
CA LYS A 389 11.88 -10.07 -3.31
C LYS A 389 12.23 -8.82 -2.50
N THR A 390 13.49 -8.40 -2.49
CA THR A 390 13.89 -7.20 -1.73
C THR A 390 13.39 -5.92 -2.39
N GLN A 391 13.33 -5.84 -3.72
CA GLN A 391 12.62 -4.79 -4.44
C GLN A 391 11.11 -4.80 -4.14
N LEU A 392 10.45 -5.97 -4.14
CA LEU A 392 9.03 -6.09 -3.82
C LEU A 392 8.73 -5.66 -2.38
N HIS A 393 9.58 -6.04 -1.40
CA HIS A 393 9.45 -5.57 -0.02
C HIS A 393 9.70 -4.06 0.14
N PHE A 394 10.59 -3.47 -0.66
CA PHE A 394 10.79 -2.03 -0.71
C PHE A 394 9.54 -1.32 -1.27
N ASN A 395 9.01 -1.78 -2.40
CA ASN A 395 7.81 -1.23 -3.03
C ASN A 395 6.56 -1.36 -2.13
N GLU A 396 6.38 -2.50 -1.44
CA GLU A 396 5.36 -2.66 -0.40
C GLU A 396 5.50 -1.63 0.73
N SER A 397 6.74 -1.33 1.13
CA SER A 397 7.02 -0.39 2.23
C SER A 397 6.78 1.06 1.81
N GLN A 398 7.15 1.41 0.57
CA GLN A 398 6.83 2.70 -0.04
C GLN A 398 5.31 2.87 -0.18
N SER A 399 4.59 1.88 -0.72
CA SER A 399 3.13 1.92 -0.87
C SER A 399 2.41 2.11 0.48
N LYS A 400 2.89 1.46 1.55
CA LYS A 400 2.36 1.66 2.92
C LYS A 400 2.64 3.09 3.45
N ALA A 401 3.80 3.68 3.14
CA ALA A 401 4.12 5.05 3.50
C ALA A 401 3.30 6.09 2.71
N GLU A 402 3.10 5.86 1.42
CA GLU A 402 2.25 6.67 0.55
C GLU A 402 0.79 6.62 0.98
N LYS A 403 0.26 5.43 1.31
CA LYS A 403 -1.08 5.28 1.88
C LYS A 403 -1.25 6.06 3.19
N LEU A 404 -0.30 5.95 4.12
CA LEU A 404 -0.29 6.78 5.35
C LEU A 404 -0.26 8.29 5.07
N ASN A 405 0.31 8.71 3.94
CA ASN A 405 0.33 10.10 3.51
C ASN A 405 -1.01 10.54 2.88
N VAL A 406 -1.69 9.64 2.16
CA VAL A 406 -3.06 9.83 1.67
C VAL A 406 -4.05 9.90 2.85
N ASP A 407 -3.96 8.98 3.81
CA ASP A 407 -4.84 8.96 4.99
C ASP A 407 -4.71 10.25 5.82
N LYS A 408 -3.49 10.80 5.97
CA LYS A 408 -3.24 12.12 6.57
C LYS A 408 -3.87 13.27 5.78
N LYS A 409 -3.78 13.26 4.44
CA LYS A 409 -4.42 14.27 3.58
C LYS A 409 -5.94 14.20 3.67
N ASN A 410 -6.51 12.99 3.75
CA ASN A 410 -7.96 12.81 3.92
C ASN A 410 -8.44 13.36 5.26
N SER A 411 -7.72 13.10 6.36
CA SER A 411 -8.03 13.68 7.68
C SER A 411 -7.96 15.22 7.68
N LEU A 412 -6.98 15.82 7.00
CA LEU A 412 -6.91 17.28 6.82
C LEU A 412 -8.07 17.83 5.98
N ILE A 413 -8.50 17.11 4.93
CA ILE A 413 -9.67 17.47 4.12
C ILE A 413 -10.95 17.41 4.95
N GLU A 414 -11.08 16.44 5.85
CA GLU A 414 -12.21 16.31 6.78
C GLU A 414 -12.24 17.46 7.80
N GLU A 415 -11.10 17.81 8.41
CA GLU A 415 -10.96 18.98 9.29
C GLU A 415 -11.32 20.29 8.56
N MET A 416 -10.81 20.49 7.33
CA MET A 416 -11.18 21.64 6.49
C MET A 416 -12.67 21.65 6.13
N THR A 417 -13.28 20.48 5.95
CA THR A 417 -14.72 20.34 5.65
C THR A 417 -15.59 20.70 6.86
N ILE A 418 -15.19 20.28 8.06
CA ILE A 418 -15.83 20.70 9.33
C ILE A 418 -15.70 22.22 9.51
N SER A 419 -14.50 22.78 9.28
CA SER A 419 -14.25 24.22 9.35
C SER A 419 -15.13 25.01 8.36
N LEU A 420 -15.26 24.55 7.12
CA LEU A 420 -16.17 25.12 6.11
C LEU A 420 -17.66 24.97 6.48
N SER A 421 -18.03 23.93 7.22
CA SER A 421 -19.39 23.78 7.76
C SER A 421 -19.66 24.82 8.83
N ASN A 422 -18.74 25.00 9.78
CA ASN A 422 -18.83 26.00 10.84
C ASN A 422 -18.91 27.43 10.28
N MET A 423 -18.08 27.78 9.29
CA MET A 423 -18.15 29.06 8.60
C MET A 423 -19.51 29.28 7.88
N LYS A 424 -20.13 28.24 7.31
CA LYS A 424 -21.48 28.36 6.72
C LYS A 424 -22.55 28.64 7.78
N ILE A 425 -22.45 28.01 8.96
CA ILE A 425 -23.36 28.25 10.09
C ILE A 425 -23.22 29.69 10.60
N GLU A 426 -21.98 30.19 10.73
CA GLU A 426 -21.70 31.58 11.13
C GLU A 426 -22.23 32.60 10.10
N VAL A 427 -22.01 32.36 8.80
CA VAL A 427 -22.57 33.18 7.72
C VAL A 427 -24.10 33.19 7.75
N ALA A 428 -24.75 32.05 7.98
CA ALA A 428 -26.21 31.98 8.14
C ALA A 428 -26.69 32.78 9.35
N SER A 429 -25.98 32.70 10.49
CA SER A 429 -26.26 33.49 11.69
C SER A 429 -26.16 35.00 11.43
N MET A 430 -25.07 35.45 10.81
CA MET A 430 -24.92 36.85 10.39
C MET A 430 -26.01 37.29 9.42
N GLN A 431 -26.42 36.44 8.48
CA GLN A 431 -27.48 36.73 7.52
C GLN A 431 -28.85 36.88 8.20
N VAL A 432 -29.14 36.08 9.23
CA VAL A 432 -30.31 36.26 10.10
C VAL A 432 -30.22 37.58 10.88
N GLN A 433 -29.06 37.92 11.45
CA GLN A 433 -28.85 39.18 12.18
C GLN A 433 -29.06 40.41 11.27
N PHE A 434 -28.51 40.41 10.06
CA PHE A 434 -28.76 41.47 9.07
C PHE A 434 -30.24 41.54 8.66
N SER A 435 -30.95 40.42 8.57
CA SER A 435 -32.40 40.43 8.29
C SER A 435 -33.20 41.10 9.40
N ARG A 436 -32.80 40.90 10.67
CA ARG A 436 -33.40 41.55 11.84
C ARG A 436 -33.11 43.05 11.87
N GLN A 437 -31.84 43.45 11.73
CA GLN A 437 -31.44 44.86 11.64
C GLN A 437 -32.15 45.58 10.49
N ARG A 438 -32.36 44.92 9.35
CA ARG A 438 -33.09 45.50 8.22
C ARG A 438 -34.58 45.71 8.51
N LYS A 439 -35.22 44.84 9.29
CA LYS A 439 -36.60 45.05 9.78
C LYS A 439 -36.67 46.22 10.76
N GLU A 440 -35.75 46.27 11.72
CA GLU A 440 -35.63 47.33 12.74
C GLU A 440 -35.36 48.71 12.10
N LEU A 441 -34.47 48.78 11.10
CA LEU A 441 -34.27 50.00 10.32
C LEU A 441 -35.55 50.41 9.58
N THR A 442 -36.35 49.45 9.11
CA THR A 442 -37.62 49.73 8.41
C THR A 442 -38.69 50.27 9.36
N THR A 443 -38.79 49.76 10.60
CA THR A 443 -39.70 50.32 11.61
C THR A 443 -39.27 51.71 12.04
N LEU A 444 -37.98 51.94 12.30
CA LEU A 444 -37.44 53.28 12.62
C LEU A 444 -37.68 54.30 11.48
N TYR A 445 -37.61 53.90 10.21
CA TYR A 445 -37.99 54.77 9.09
C TYR A 445 -39.49 55.08 9.04
N ALA A 446 -40.36 54.12 9.41
CA ALA A 446 -41.80 54.34 9.51
C ALA A 446 -42.15 55.26 10.68
N GLU A 447 -41.57 55.04 11.86
CA GLU A 447 -41.70 55.89 13.05
C GLU A 447 -41.23 57.32 12.76
N ARG A 448 -40.05 57.49 12.13
CA ARG A 448 -39.56 58.80 11.68
C ARG A 448 -40.55 59.49 10.74
N LYS A 449 -41.17 58.76 9.80
CA LYS A 449 -42.19 59.33 8.90
C LYS A 449 -43.43 59.79 9.69
N THR A 450 -43.89 59.02 10.67
CA THR A 450 -45.00 59.41 11.56
C THR A 450 -44.66 60.65 12.38
N ILE A 451 -43.44 60.77 12.90
CA ILE A 451 -42.95 61.94 13.63
C ILE A 451 -42.88 63.18 12.72
N VAL A 452 -42.38 63.04 11.49
CA VAL A 452 -42.37 64.14 10.50
C VAL A 452 -43.78 64.62 10.17
N ASN A 453 -44.73 63.70 9.97
CA ASN A 453 -46.14 64.04 9.74
C ASN A 453 -46.78 64.74 10.96
N LEU A 454 -46.40 64.37 12.19
CA LEU A 454 -46.85 65.02 13.42
C LEU A 454 -46.28 66.44 13.55
N LEU A 455 -45.00 66.64 13.26
CA LEU A 455 -44.36 67.95 13.25
C LEU A 455 -44.98 68.88 12.20
N GLN A 456 -45.28 68.37 11.00
CA GLN A 456 -45.99 69.13 9.97
C GLN A 456 -47.36 69.62 10.46
N LYS A 457 -48.17 68.74 11.07
CA LYS A 457 -49.46 69.12 11.67
C LYS A 457 -49.32 70.12 12.82
N GLN A 458 -48.25 70.04 13.61
CA GLN A 458 -47.95 71.03 14.64
C GLN A 458 -47.57 72.39 14.04
N SER A 459 -46.79 72.43 12.95
CA SER A 459 -46.50 73.66 12.22
C SER A 459 -47.74 74.28 11.56
N GLU A 460 -48.63 73.46 10.99
CA GLU A 460 -49.93 73.91 10.46
C GLU A 460 -50.81 74.54 11.55
N LEU A 461 -50.90 73.89 12.71
CA LEU A 461 -51.65 74.38 13.87
C LEU A 461 -51.04 75.66 14.46
N LEU A 462 -49.71 75.76 14.55
CA LEU A 462 -49.02 76.98 14.97
C LEU A 462 -49.30 78.14 14.00
N ARG A 463 -49.28 77.90 12.69
CA ARG A 463 -49.62 78.93 11.69
C ARG A 463 -51.09 79.37 11.79
N HIS A 464 -52.00 78.47 12.16
CA HIS A 464 -53.39 78.83 12.45
C HIS A 464 -53.51 79.72 13.69
N PHE A 465 -52.80 79.42 14.78
CA PHE A 465 -52.75 80.29 15.96
C PHE A 465 -52.09 81.64 15.67
N GLU A 466 -51.03 81.68 14.86
CA GLU A 466 -50.38 82.92 14.40
C GLU A 466 -51.37 83.78 13.59
N GLN A 467 -52.13 83.18 12.67
CA GLN A 467 -53.21 83.86 11.94
C GLN A 467 -54.34 84.36 12.85
N GLN A 468 -54.70 83.61 13.91
CA GLN A 468 -55.64 84.08 14.93
C GLN A 468 -55.08 85.26 15.73
N VAL A 469 -53.80 85.24 16.13
CA VAL A 469 -53.15 86.36 16.83
C VAL A 469 -53.10 87.61 15.96
N ILE A 470 -52.75 87.49 14.67
CA ILE A 470 -52.80 88.60 13.71
C ILE A 470 -54.23 89.15 13.55
N THR A 471 -55.23 88.27 13.54
CA THR A 471 -56.64 88.67 13.47
C THR A 471 -57.09 89.40 14.75
N LEU A 472 -56.71 88.90 15.92
CA LEU A 472 -57.03 89.53 17.21
C LEU A 472 -56.32 90.87 17.40
N ASP A 473 -55.06 91.01 16.98
CA ASP A 473 -54.37 92.30 17.05
C ASP A 473 -54.93 93.29 16.02
N SER A 474 -55.39 92.85 14.84
CA SER A 474 -56.10 93.75 13.91
C SER A 474 -57.45 94.21 14.48
N GLN A 475 -58.21 93.33 15.14
CA GLN A 475 -59.43 93.69 15.87
C GLN A 475 -59.17 94.65 17.03
N LYS A 476 -58.12 94.40 17.83
CA LYS A 476 -57.65 95.31 18.89
C LYS A 476 -57.29 96.68 18.33
N ASN A 477 -56.54 96.75 17.22
CA ASN A 477 -56.19 98.03 16.58
C ASN A 477 -57.42 98.77 16.01
N ILE A 478 -58.49 98.07 15.63
CA ILE A 478 -59.79 98.68 15.28
C ILE A 478 -60.50 99.20 16.53
N LEU A 479 -60.57 98.41 17.61
CA LEU A 479 -61.19 98.79 18.88
C LEU A 479 -60.47 99.97 19.56
N THR A 480 -59.13 100.02 19.52
CA THR A 480 -58.34 101.17 20.00
C THR A 480 -58.69 102.43 19.22
N LYS A 481 -58.76 102.36 17.87
CA LYS A 481 -59.19 103.50 17.05
C LYS A 481 -60.63 103.93 17.34
N GLN A 482 -61.54 102.99 17.65
CA GLN A 482 -62.90 103.32 18.08
C GLN A 482 -62.91 104.01 19.45
N LEU A 483 -62.13 103.54 20.42
CA LEU A 483 -61.93 104.17 21.73
C LEU A 483 -61.34 105.58 21.61
N ASP A 484 -60.38 105.80 20.72
CA ASP A 484 -59.80 107.12 20.47
C ASP A 484 -60.80 108.07 19.77
N ILE A 485 -61.71 107.54 18.95
CA ILE A 485 -62.82 108.28 18.33
C ILE A 485 -63.93 108.62 19.34
N GLU A 486 -64.17 107.79 20.36
CA GLU A 486 -65.10 108.13 21.45
C GLU A 486 -64.48 109.11 22.46
N ARG A 487 -63.18 108.98 22.76
CA ARG A 487 -62.43 109.92 23.61
C ARG A 487 -62.24 111.31 23.01
N SER A 488 -62.55 111.52 21.73
CA SER A 488 -62.37 112.78 21.01
C SER A 488 -63.68 113.51 20.65
N LYS A 489 -64.82 113.14 21.26
CA LYS A 489 -66.11 113.82 21.08
C LYS A 489 -66.58 114.54 22.35
N PRO A 490 -66.96 115.84 22.28
CA PRO A 490 -67.53 116.55 23.41
C PRO A 490 -68.97 116.10 23.70
N ASN A 491 -69.35 116.14 24.98
CA ASN A 491 -70.66 115.75 25.48
C ASN A 491 -71.78 116.72 25.02
N ASN A 492 -72.81 116.23 24.31
CA ASN A 492 -74.07 116.96 24.16
C ASN A 492 -75.29 116.05 23.86
N ASN A 493 -75.99 115.67 24.94
CA ASN A 493 -77.45 115.44 25.05
C ASN A 493 -78.28 114.64 24.00
N ASN A 494 -78.86 113.55 24.53
CA ASN A 494 -80.29 113.15 24.44
C ASN A 494 -80.87 112.37 23.23
N ASN A 495 -81.60 111.30 23.60
CA ASN A 495 -82.71 110.62 22.90
C ASN A 495 -82.41 109.88 21.57
N SER A 496 -82.97 108.70 21.28
CA SER A 496 -83.89 107.83 22.05
C SER A 496 -84.07 106.44 21.37
N ASN A 497 -84.61 105.47 22.14
CA ASN A 497 -85.40 104.30 21.73
C ASN A 497 -84.87 103.18 20.78
N CYS A 498 -85.14 101.94 21.25
CA CYS A 498 -85.63 100.76 20.50
C CYS A 498 -84.73 99.98 19.51
N GLN A 499 -84.38 98.77 19.98
CA GLN A 499 -84.59 97.46 19.32
C GLN A 499 -85.56 97.37 18.10
N PRO A 500 -85.55 96.25 17.31
CA PRO A 500 -84.57 95.15 17.19
C PRO A 500 -84.28 94.68 15.72
N ASN A 501 -83.59 93.53 15.56
CA ASN A 501 -84.09 92.33 14.83
C ASN A 501 -83.21 91.71 13.70
N CYS A 502 -83.07 90.37 13.77
CA CYS A 502 -82.97 89.34 12.69
C CYS A 502 -81.87 89.27 11.59
N ASN A 503 -81.33 88.03 11.46
CA ASN A 503 -81.29 87.16 10.25
C ASN A 503 -80.05 86.99 9.33
N SER A 504 -80.10 85.85 8.61
CA SER A 504 -79.24 85.33 7.50
C SER A 504 -77.80 84.89 7.86
N HIS A 505 -77.39 83.62 7.72
CA HIS A 505 -77.27 82.70 6.54
C HIS A 505 -75.93 82.87 5.79
N GLN A 506 -75.00 81.90 5.89
CA GLN A 506 -74.85 80.65 5.11
C GLN A 506 -73.96 80.80 3.86
N ASN A 507 -73.20 79.75 3.55
CA ASN A 507 -72.33 79.57 2.36
C ASN A 507 -71.06 80.47 2.38
N LEU A 508 -69.89 80.04 1.88
CA LEU A 508 -69.68 79.29 0.65
C LEU A 508 -68.64 78.14 0.70
N HIS A 509 -68.59 77.40 -0.41
CA HIS A 509 -67.77 76.22 -0.66
C HIS A 509 -66.36 76.55 -1.20
N ASN A 510 -65.50 75.52 -1.18
CA ASN A 510 -64.35 75.29 -2.09
C ASN A 510 -63.22 76.35 -2.17
N PHE A 511 -62.03 75.93 -1.74
CA PHE A 511 -60.85 76.07 -2.59
C PHE A 511 -60.02 74.78 -2.57
N ASN A 512 -59.90 74.13 -3.72
CA ASN A 512 -59.15 72.88 -3.89
C ASN A 512 -58.34 72.94 -5.19
N ASN A 513 -57.15 73.56 -5.12
CA ASN A 513 -56.14 73.56 -6.19
C ASN A 513 -54.81 74.04 -5.60
N GLY A 514 -53.70 73.35 -5.91
CA GLY A 514 -52.40 73.67 -5.28
C GLY A 514 -51.24 72.73 -5.57
N ASN A 515 -51.21 72.07 -6.74
CA ASN A 515 -49.98 71.39 -7.19
C ASN A 515 -48.94 72.42 -7.68
N ASN A 516 -47.67 71.98 -7.74
CA ASN A 516 -46.49 72.69 -8.25
C ASN A 516 -45.84 73.74 -7.31
N ALA A 517 -44.94 73.28 -6.43
CA ALA A 517 -43.95 74.12 -5.74
C ALA A 517 -42.63 73.36 -5.45
N TYR A 518 -42.08 72.62 -6.42
CA TYR A 518 -40.70 72.12 -6.33
C TYR A 518 -39.73 73.21 -6.80
N GLY A 519 -39.18 74.00 -5.86
CA GLY A 519 -38.18 75.02 -6.16
C GLY A 519 -37.64 75.72 -4.92
N ASN A 520 -36.32 75.93 -4.88
CA ASN A 520 -35.57 76.79 -3.97
C ASN A 520 -35.89 76.72 -2.46
N LEU A 521 -35.19 75.82 -1.77
CA LEU A 521 -34.87 75.99 -0.35
C LEU A 521 -33.37 75.74 -0.13
N ASN A 522 -32.58 76.72 -0.54
CA ASN A 522 -31.15 76.84 -0.25
C ASN A 522 -30.86 78.33 0.05
N ASN A 523 -29.91 78.62 0.94
CA ASN A 523 -29.65 79.96 1.52
C ASN A 523 -30.69 80.47 2.54
N GLN A 524 -30.71 79.90 3.75
CA GLN A 524 -31.00 80.68 4.97
C GLN A 524 -30.38 80.04 6.22
N PHE A 525 -29.07 80.23 6.40
CA PHE A 525 -28.38 80.04 7.68
C PHE A 525 -27.25 81.05 7.77
N ASN A 526 -27.47 82.15 8.49
CA ASN A 526 -26.40 83.08 8.82
C ASN A 526 -26.73 83.85 10.10
N HIS A 527 -25.70 84.11 10.92
CA HIS A 527 -25.69 85.03 12.06
C HIS A 527 -26.68 84.75 13.22
N GLN A 528 -26.20 83.97 14.21
CA GLN A 528 -26.17 84.49 15.58
C GLN A 528 -24.71 84.64 16.00
N GLN A 529 -24.30 85.87 16.34
CA GLN A 529 -22.96 86.16 16.84
C GLN A 529 -22.92 85.88 18.35
N TYR A 530 -22.05 84.96 18.79
CA TYR A 530 -21.71 84.84 20.21
C TYR A 530 -20.36 85.51 20.48
N ASN A 531 -20.33 86.35 21.51
CA ASN A 531 -19.21 87.25 21.84
C ASN A 531 -18.20 86.56 22.80
N PRO A 532 -16.96 86.27 22.38
CA PRO A 532 -16.01 85.51 23.20
C PRO A 532 -15.09 86.45 24.01
N GLN A 533 -15.51 86.84 25.21
CA GLN A 533 -14.61 87.52 26.14
C GLN A 533 -13.63 86.53 26.81
N GLN A 534 -12.38 86.60 26.34
CA GLN A 534 -11.14 86.38 27.10
C GLN A 534 -11.10 85.23 28.12
N ILE A 535 -10.70 84.04 27.68
CA ILE A 535 -10.03 83.06 28.55
C ILE A 535 -8.59 82.90 28.04
N LYS A 536 -7.67 83.70 28.59
CA LYS A 536 -6.23 83.50 28.43
C LYS A 536 -5.76 82.40 29.38
N ASN A 537 -5.73 81.16 28.89
CA ASN A 537 -4.89 80.07 29.39
C ASN A 537 -4.92 78.96 28.33
N GLU A 538 -3.88 78.85 27.50
CA GLU A 538 -3.80 77.78 26.50
C GLU A 538 -3.41 76.46 27.17
N SER A 539 -4.43 75.71 27.63
CA SER A 539 -4.26 74.34 28.06
C SER A 539 -3.88 73.47 26.84
N THR A 540 -2.61 73.08 26.78
CA THR A 540 -2.11 72.12 25.80
C THR A 540 -2.84 70.78 25.99
N ILE A 541 -3.66 70.40 25.00
CA ILE A 541 -4.42 69.13 25.06
C ILE A 541 -3.41 67.97 25.12
N PRO A 542 -3.39 67.18 26.20
CA PRO A 542 -2.36 66.15 26.41
C PRO A 542 -2.43 65.09 25.30
N LEU A 543 -1.28 64.55 24.90
CA LEU A 543 -1.18 63.69 23.71
C LEU A 543 -2.10 62.45 23.80
N THR A 544 -2.37 61.96 25.02
CA THR A 544 -3.32 60.86 25.31
C THR A 544 -4.77 61.18 24.95
N ALA A 545 -5.22 62.43 25.04
CA ALA A 545 -6.59 62.82 24.70
C ALA A 545 -6.88 62.78 23.18
N TRP A 546 -5.85 62.60 22.35
CA TRP A 546 -5.99 62.35 20.91
C TRP A 546 -6.06 60.85 20.57
N THR A 547 -5.87 59.96 21.55
CA THR A 547 -5.97 58.50 21.36
C THR A 547 -7.38 57.98 21.63
N ALA A 548 -7.87 57.12 20.75
CA ALA A 548 -9.16 56.45 20.87
C ALA A 548 -9.05 55.03 20.27
N ILE A 549 -9.51 54.02 21.01
CA ILE A 549 -9.29 52.60 20.69
C ILE A 549 -10.01 52.20 19.40
N ASP A 550 -11.16 52.82 19.11
CA ASP A 550 -12.01 52.49 17.96
C ASP A 550 -11.55 53.12 16.63
N ILE A 551 -10.46 53.92 16.63
CA ILE A 551 -9.90 54.54 15.43
C ILE A 551 -8.82 53.61 14.83
N PRO A 552 -8.90 53.24 13.54
CA PRO A 552 -7.90 52.40 12.89
C PRO A 552 -6.47 52.93 13.05
N HIS A 553 -5.51 52.04 13.36
CA HIS A 553 -4.14 52.40 13.72
C HIS A 553 -3.44 53.32 12.69
N GLU A 554 -3.70 53.12 11.39
CA GLU A 554 -3.22 53.98 10.29
C GLU A 554 -3.65 55.45 10.46
N LEU A 555 -4.94 55.67 10.77
CA LEU A 555 -5.51 56.98 10.99
C LEU A 555 -5.05 57.54 12.34
N MET A 556 -4.99 56.72 13.39
CA MET A 556 -4.48 57.10 14.71
C MET A 556 -3.03 57.60 14.66
N SER A 557 -2.16 56.92 13.91
CA SER A 557 -0.76 57.33 13.71
C SER A 557 -0.65 58.74 13.11
N ALA A 558 -1.41 59.02 12.05
CA ALA A 558 -1.40 60.32 11.38
C ALA A 558 -2.12 61.42 12.19
N VAL A 559 -3.11 61.07 13.02
CA VAL A 559 -3.72 61.98 14.01
C VAL A 559 -2.71 62.39 15.08
N LEU A 560 -1.94 61.43 15.61
CA LEU A 560 -0.88 61.68 16.59
C LEU A 560 0.30 62.49 16.00
N GLU A 561 0.61 62.29 14.72
CA GLU A 561 1.61 63.07 13.99
C GLU A 561 1.24 64.57 13.94
N ILE A 562 -0.03 64.89 13.60
CA ILE A 562 -0.55 66.27 13.64
C ILE A 562 -0.59 66.81 15.09
N ALA A 563 -0.99 65.99 16.06
CA ALA A 563 -1.09 66.41 17.46
C ALA A 563 0.28 66.78 18.08
N LYS A 564 1.36 66.07 17.69
CA LYS A 564 2.74 66.30 18.15
C LYS A 564 3.36 67.64 17.74
N VAL A 565 2.84 68.35 16.74
CA VAL A 565 3.45 69.61 16.25
C VAL A 565 3.15 70.76 17.22
N GLU A 566 3.94 70.91 18.28
CA GLU A 566 3.72 71.87 19.37
C GLU A 566 3.52 73.32 18.90
N THR A 567 4.17 73.73 17.81
CA THR A 567 4.06 75.08 17.22
C THR A 567 2.71 75.40 16.54
N THR A 568 1.82 74.41 16.38
CA THR A 568 0.51 74.61 15.71
C THR A 568 -0.60 74.88 16.74
N PRO A 569 -1.36 75.99 16.64
CA PRO A 569 -2.46 76.28 17.56
C PRO A 569 -3.50 75.16 17.64
N THR A 570 -4.02 74.90 18.84
CA THR A 570 -4.93 73.77 19.12
C THR A 570 -6.14 73.72 18.20
N ILE A 571 -6.73 74.86 17.84
CA ILE A 571 -7.87 74.95 16.90
C ILE A 571 -7.50 74.41 15.51
N VAL A 572 -6.30 74.74 15.02
CA VAL A 572 -5.78 74.29 13.72
C VAL A 572 -5.46 72.80 13.75
N LYS A 573 -4.94 72.28 14.88
CA LYS A 573 -4.77 70.82 15.09
C LYS A 573 -6.10 70.08 14.98
N VAL A 574 -7.14 70.54 15.70
CA VAL A 574 -8.50 69.94 15.64
C VAL A 574 -9.03 69.94 14.21
N GLN A 575 -8.95 71.07 13.49
CA GLN A 575 -9.43 71.15 12.10
C GLN A 575 -8.66 70.21 11.15
N ASN A 576 -7.33 70.14 11.26
CA ASN A 576 -6.52 69.25 10.43
C ASN A 576 -6.80 67.77 10.72
N ILE A 577 -6.98 67.41 12.00
CA ILE A 577 -7.34 66.05 12.44
C ILE A 577 -8.74 65.66 11.94
N LEU A 578 -9.75 66.53 12.07
CA LEU A 578 -11.09 66.27 11.53
C LEU A 578 -11.07 66.13 10.00
N ASN A 579 -10.34 66.98 9.29
CA ASN A 579 -10.18 66.89 7.84
C ASN A 579 -9.48 65.59 7.41
N LEU A 580 -8.50 65.11 8.18
CA LEU A 580 -7.83 63.82 7.96
C LEU A 580 -8.79 62.65 8.16
N ILE A 581 -9.56 62.65 9.26
CA ILE A 581 -10.58 61.64 9.57
C ILE A 581 -11.63 61.56 8.44
N VAL A 582 -12.16 62.70 8.00
CA VAL A 582 -13.12 62.77 6.88
C VAL A 582 -12.51 62.20 5.60
N LYS A 583 -11.30 62.62 5.21
CA LYS A 583 -10.60 62.09 4.03
C LYS A 583 -10.40 60.57 4.09
N PHE A 584 -10.00 60.04 5.25
CA PHE A 584 -9.78 58.60 5.45
C PHE A 584 -11.08 57.81 5.29
N TYR A 585 -12.16 58.19 5.98
CA TYR A 585 -13.43 57.48 5.87
C TYR A 585 -14.10 57.66 4.51
N THR A 586 -13.96 58.81 3.85
CA THR A 586 -14.40 58.97 2.45
C THR A 586 -13.66 58.01 1.50
N LYS A 587 -12.34 57.81 1.69
CA LYS A 587 -11.55 56.82 0.93
C LYS A 587 -12.03 55.38 1.21
N GLN A 588 -12.27 55.03 2.47
CA GLN A 588 -12.85 53.73 2.85
C GLN A 588 -14.21 53.48 2.18
N ILE A 589 -15.14 54.44 2.28
CA ILE A 589 -16.48 54.35 1.68
C ILE A 589 -16.40 54.16 0.17
N ASN A 590 -15.56 54.95 -0.53
CA ASN A 590 -15.39 54.81 -1.98
C ASN A 590 -14.79 53.45 -2.38
N ASN A 591 -13.84 52.92 -1.61
CA ASN A 591 -13.29 51.58 -1.83
C ASN A 591 -14.37 50.49 -1.66
N ILE A 592 -15.21 50.59 -0.62
CA ILE A 592 -16.33 49.65 -0.38
C ILE A 592 -17.36 49.74 -1.51
N LEU A 593 -17.73 50.94 -1.95
CA LEU A 593 -18.66 51.16 -3.06
C LEU A 593 -18.12 50.59 -4.39
N ASN A 594 -16.82 50.71 -4.66
CA ASN A 594 -16.20 50.15 -5.86
C ASN A 594 -16.15 48.61 -5.80
N LYS A 595 -15.69 48.01 -4.68
CA LYS A 595 -15.76 46.55 -4.47
C LYS A 595 -17.20 46.01 -4.64
N ARG A 596 -18.21 46.76 -4.19
CA ARG A 596 -19.63 46.41 -4.36
C ARG A 596 -20.11 46.52 -5.82
N LYS A 597 -19.63 47.49 -6.59
CA LYS A 597 -19.88 47.57 -8.05
C LYS A 597 -19.24 46.41 -8.81
N GLU A 598 -18.01 46.03 -8.46
CA GLU A 598 -17.27 44.91 -9.04
C GLU A 598 -17.92 43.56 -8.72
N SER A 599 -18.32 43.33 -7.46
CA SER A 599 -19.11 42.16 -7.08
C SER A 599 -20.43 42.13 -7.86
N LYS A 600 -21.18 43.24 -7.94
CA LYS A 600 -22.41 43.27 -8.75
C LYS A 600 -22.15 42.93 -10.22
N ARG A 601 -21.06 43.40 -10.83
CA ARG A 601 -20.65 43.02 -12.20
C ARG A 601 -20.33 41.53 -12.31
N ARG A 602 -19.55 40.96 -11.38
CA ARG A 602 -19.24 39.52 -11.36
C ARG A 602 -20.49 38.66 -11.18
N ASN A 603 -21.35 38.94 -10.20
CA ASN A 603 -22.62 38.25 -10.03
C ASN A 603 -23.54 38.36 -11.27
N GLN A 604 -23.49 39.47 -12.03
CA GLN A 604 -24.20 39.60 -13.30
C GLN A 604 -23.58 38.75 -14.42
N GLN A 605 -22.24 38.69 -14.51
CA GLN A 605 -21.53 37.82 -15.45
C GLN A 605 -21.78 36.34 -15.12
N GLU A 606 -21.59 35.92 -13.87
CA GLU A 606 -21.89 34.59 -13.36
C GLU A 606 -23.35 34.18 -13.62
N SER A 607 -24.31 35.07 -13.40
CA SER A 607 -25.72 34.82 -13.73
C SER A 607 -25.95 34.67 -15.25
N SER A 608 -25.21 35.39 -16.09
CA SER A 608 -25.28 35.22 -17.54
C SER A 608 -24.63 33.91 -18.01
N PHE A 609 -23.48 33.52 -17.45
CA PHE A 609 -22.83 32.24 -17.70
C PHE A 609 -23.70 31.07 -17.24
N PHE A 610 -24.33 31.14 -16.07
CA PHE A 610 -25.24 30.11 -15.58
C PHE A 610 -26.48 29.99 -16.48
N LYS A 611 -27.06 31.11 -16.94
CA LYS A 611 -28.18 31.08 -17.91
C LYS A 611 -27.77 30.52 -19.27
N GLN A 612 -26.54 30.76 -19.72
CA GLN A 612 -26.02 30.16 -20.95
C GLN A 612 -25.80 28.66 -20.75
N PHE A 613 -25.11 28.25 -19.68
CA PHE A 613 -24.89 26.85 -19.34
C PHE A 613 -26.20 26.04 -19.22
N ILE A 614 -27.22 26.56 -18.54
CA ILE A 614 -28.53 25.89 -18.47
C ILE A 614 -29.20 25.82 -19.86
N ARG A 615 -29.05 26.84 -20.71
CA ARG A 615 -29.53 26.78 -22.10
C ARG A 615 -28.78 25.72 -22.93
N ASP A 616 -27.46 25.65 -22.81
CA ASP A 616 -26.62 24.68 -23.50
C ASP A 616 -26.97 23.25 -23.05
N VAL A 617 -27.16 23.04 -21.74
CA VAL A 617 -27.61 21.75 -21.17
C VAL A 617 -29.02 21.38 -21.64
N LEU A 618 -29.98 22.30 -21.63
CA LEU A 618 -31.34 22.03 -22.15
C LEU A 618 -31.32 21.72 -23.66
N GLN A 619 -30.45 22.38 -24.43
CA GLN A 619 -30.24 22.10 -25.85
C GLN A 619 -29.67 20.68 -26.07
N CYS A 620 -28.73 20.22 -25.23
CA CYS A 620 -28.22 18.84 -25.26
C CYS A 620 -29.27 17.78 -24.90
N PHE A 621 -30.39 18.16 -24.28
CA PHE A 621 -31.53 17.29 -23.99
C PHE A 621 -32.74 17.53 -24.94
N GLU A 622 -32.56 18.31 -26.00
CA GLU A 622 -33.61 18.72 -26.96
C GLU A 622 -34.83 19.43 -26.32
N ILE A 623 -34.69 19.94 -25.09
CA ILE A 623 -35.79 20.61 -24.38
C ILE A 623 -35.91 22.05 -24.90
N PRO A 624 -37.08 22.47 -25.46
CA PRO A 624 -37.24 23.81 -25.99
C PRO A 624 -37.12 24.85 -24.88
N ALA A 625 -36.09 25.69 -24.94
CA ALA A 625 -35.69 26.63 -23.88
C ALA A 625 -36.60 27.87 -23.72
N GLN A 626 -37.89 27.75 -24.02
CA GLN A 626 -38.89 28.80 -23.84
C GLN A 626 -39.44 28.72 -22.41
N GLU A 627 -39.18 29.77 -21.63
CA GLU A 627 -39.56 29.93 -20.22
C GLU A 627 -38.94 28.92 -19.24
N ILE A 628 -37.63 29.10 -18.97
CA ILE A 628 -36.94 28.47 -17.84
C ILE A 628 -37.46 29.08 -16.52
N ASP A 629 -38.55 28.54 -16.01
CA ASP A 629 -39.05 28.85 -14.66
C ASP A 629 -38.05 28.37 -13.58
N GLN A 630 -38.12 28.99 -12.40
CA GLN A 630 -37.32 28.64 -11.23
C GLN A 630 -37.49 27.15 -10.83
N LYS A 631 -38.67 26.57 -11.08
CA LYS A 631 -38.96 25.14 -10.86
C LYS A 631 -38.18 24.22 -11.82
N ILE A 632 -38.04 24.61 -13.09
CA ILE A 632 -37.21 23.88 -14.07
C ILE A 632 -35.73 23.97 -13.66
N SER A 633 -35.28 25.15 -13.20
CA SER A 633 -33.90 25.30 -12.70
C SER A 633 -33.61 24.42 -11.49
N SER A 634 -34.57 24.20 -10.57
CA SER A 634 -34.40 23.24 -9.46
C SER A 634 -34.40 21.78 -9.91
N GLU A 635 -35.24 21.42 -10.89
CA GLU A 635 -35.31 20.05 -11.41
C GLU A 635 -34.03 19.66 -12.16
N VAL A 636 -33.54 20.53 -13.07
CA VAL A 636 -32.26 20.35 -13.75
C VAL A 636 -31.10 20.28 -12.74
N THR A 637 -31.14 21.06 -11.66
CA THR A 637 -30.13 20.97 -10.59
C THR A 637 -30.19 19.62 -9.86
N SER A 638 -31.39 19.12 -9.57
CA SER A 638 -31.61 17.79 -8.96
C SER A 638 -31.06 16.67 -9.84
N GLN A 639 -31.37 16.69 -11.14
CA GLN A 639 -30.89 15.69 -12.10
C GLN A 639 -29.38 15.76 -12.32
N ILE A 640 -28.79 16.96 -12.37
CA ILE A 640 -27.32 17.13 -12.36
C ILE A 640 -26.70 16.56 -11.07
N MET A 641 -27.37 16.68 -9.92
CA MET A 641 -26.89 16.14 -8.64
C MET A 641 -26.96 14.61 -8.62
N GLN A 642 -28.03 14.00 -9.16
CA GLN A 642 -28.16 12.55 -9.34
C GLN A 642 -27.14 12.00 -10.35
N LEU A 643 -26.95 12.67 -11.51
CA LEU A 643 -25.91 12.31 -12.47
C LEU A 643 -24.50 12.42 -11.88
N LYS A 644 -24.23 13.43 -11.04
CA LYS A 644 -22.96 13.56 -10.33
C LYS A 644 -22.76 12.41 -9.33
N GLN A 645 -23.80 12.02 -8.59
CA GLN A 645 -23.74 10.87 -7.69
C GLN A 645 -23.47 9.58 -8.46
N SER A 646 -24.26 9.29 -9.50
CA SER A 646 -24.10 8.07 -10.32
C SER A 646 -22.73 8.02 -11.02
N ASN A 647 -22.20 9.15 -11.49
CA ASN A 647 -20.84 9.21 -12.04
C ASN A 647 -19.77 9.00 -10.94
N SER A 648 -19.99 9.46 -9.71
CA SER A 648 -19.10 9.16 -8.58
C SER A 648 -19.12 7.67 -8.19
N GLU A 649 -20.28 7.02 -8.29
CA GLU A 649 -20.44 5.57 -8.06
C GLU A 649 -19.77 4.75 -9.18
N LEU A 650 -19.93 5.17 -10.45
CA LEU A 650 -19.23 4.58 -11.60
C LEU A 650 -17.72 4.80 -11.54
N GLN A 651 -17.24 5.95 -11.06
CA GLN A 651 -15.81 6.19 -10.82
C GLN A 651 -15.27 5.30 -9.71
N ALA A 652 -16.04 5.07 -8.64
CA ALA A 652 -15.65 4.16 -7.57
C ALA A 652 -15.58 2.70 -8.05
N GLU A 653 -16.55 2.22 -8.85
CA GLU A 653 -16.50 0.85 -9.38
C GLU A 653 -15.43 0.70 -10.47
N ASN A 654 -15.21 1.70 -11.34
CA ASN A 654 -14.08 1.69 -12.28
C ASN A 654 -12.72 1.62 -11.55
N LEU A 655 -12.54 2.38 -10.46
CA LEU A 655 -11.31 2.34 -9.66
C LEU A 655 -11.17 1.01 -8.91
N ARG A 656 -12.30 0.40 -8.48
CA ARG A 656 -12.34 -0.97 -7.94
C ARG A 656 -11.97 -2.03 -8.97
N ILE A 657 -12.44 -1.89 -10.22
CA ILE A 657 -12.09 -2.75 -11.34
C ILE A 657 -10.62 -2.58 -11.71
N SER A 658 -10.09 -1.36 -11.84
CA SER A 658 -8.65 -1.12 -12.05
C SER A 658 -7.80 -1.73 -10.94
N ASN A 659 -8.20 -1.61 -9.66
CA ASN A 659 -7.50 -2.26 -8.55
C ASN A 659 -7.55 -3.80 -8.64
N LEU A 660 -8.65 -4.39 -9.10
CA LEU A 660 -8.76 -5.83 -9.34
C LEU A 660 -7.90 -6.29 -10.52
N LEU A 661 -7.88 -5.53 -11.62
CA LEU A 661 -7.04 -5.79 -12.80
C LEU A 661 -5.55 -5.65 -12.47
N GLN A 662 -5.17 -4.63 -11.70
CA GLN A 662 -3.80 -4.49 -11.17
C GLN A 662 -3.46 -5.69 -10.27
N THR A 663 -4.32 -6.02 -9.30
CA THR A 663 -4.12 -7.19 -8.42
C THR A 663 -4.02 -8.53 -9.20
N LEU A 664 -4.66 -8.64 -10.36
CA LEU A 664 -4.55 -9.79 -11.26
C LEU A 664 -3.18 -9.79 -11.97
N THR A 665 -2.82 -8.66 -12.56
CA THR A 665 -1.56 -8.39 -13.27
C THR A 665 -0.35 -8.62 -12.35
N ASP A 666 -0.36 -8.05 -11.15
CA ASP A 666 0.67 -8.22 -10.11
C ASP A 666 0.87 -9.69 -9.73
N LYS A 667 -0.22 -10.47 -9.62
CA LYS A 667 -0.16 -11.90 -9.26
C LYS A 667 0.36 -12.79 -10.39
N LEU A 668 0.15 -12.37 -11.63
CA LEU A 668 0.67 -13.02 -12.83
C LEU A 668 2.09 -12.54 -13.19
N HIS A 669 2.59 -11.52 -12.48
CA HIS A 669 3.91 -10.89 -12.69
C HIS A 669 4.07 -10.28 -14.09
N SER A 670 2.95 -9.94 -14.73
CA SER A 670 2.88 -9.36 -16.07
C SER A 670 3.04 -7.84 -16.00
N ASN A 671 3.57 -7.22 -17.05
CA ASN A 671 3.75 -5.77 -17.15
C ASN A 671 2.54 -5.06 -17.78
N SER A 672 1.62 -5.83 -18.40
CA SER A 672 0.38 -5.32 -19.00
C SER A 672 -0.78 -6.31 -18.85
N PHE A 673 -2.02 -5.82 -19.00
CA PHE A 673 -3.21 -6.69 -18.96
C PHE A 673 -3.24 -7.73 -20.10
N ASN A 674 -2.76 -7.37 -21.30
CA ASN A 674 -2.73 -8.31 -22.43
C ASN A 674 -1.74 -9.47 -22.17
N GLU A 675 -0.58 -9.16 -21.60
CA GLU A 675 0.43 -10.13 -21.16
C GLU A 675 -0.12 -11.00 -20.02
N ALA A 676 -0.95 -10.44 -19.13
CA ALA A 676 -1.64 -11.19 -18.08
C ALA A 676 -2.72 -12.14 -18.64
N ASP A 677 -3.40 -11.76 -19.73
CA ASP A 677 -4.40 -12.59 -20.43
C ASP A 677 -3.71 -13.74 -21.19
N GLU A 678 -2.58 -13.48 -21.86
CA GLU A 678 -1.74 -14.52 -22.47
C GLU A 678 -1.15 -15.47 -21.41
N GLU A 679 -0.69 -14.95 -20.27
CA GLU A 679 -0.18 -15.78 -19.16
C GLU A 679 -1.27 -16.63 -18.52
N LEU A 680 -2.51 -16.12 -18.43
CA LEU A 680 -3.69 -16.89 -18.03
C LEU A 680 -4.01 -18.01 -19.00
N GLU A 681 -4.00 -17.77 -20.31
CA GLU A 681 -4.31 -18.79 -21.31
C GLU A 681 -3.19 -19.84 -21.45
N ASN A 682 -1.93 -19.43 -21.20
CA ASN A 682 -0.80 -20.34 -20.97
C ASN A 682 -0.99 -21.20 -19.72
N LEU A 683 -1.43 -20.62 -18.60
CA LEU A 683 -1.75 -21.34 -17.36
C LEU A 683 -2.94 -22.31 -17.54
N PHE A 684 -3.99 -21.93 -18.27
CA PHE A 684 -5.10 -22.83 -18.61
C PHE A 684 -4.63 -23.98 -19.50
N SER A 685 -3.78 -23.70 -20.50
CA SER A 685 -3.17 -24.70 -21.37
C SER A 685 -2.28 -25.68 -20.60
N MET A 686 -1.45 -25.17 -19.69
CA MET A 686 -0.65 -25.99 -18.76
C MET A 686 -1.55 -26.83 -17.85
N LEU A 687 -2.60 -26.25 -17.25
CA LEU A 687 -3.53 -26.96 -16.38
C LEU A 687 -4.27 -28.09 -17.13
N HIS A 688 -4.63 -27.86 -18.39
CA HIS A 688 -5.21 -28.90 -19.26
C HIS A 688 -4.21 -30.02 -19.55
N SER A 689 -2.94 -29.66 -19.83
CA SER A 689 -1.83 -30.61 -20.01
C SER A 689 -1.59 -31.45 -18.74
N TYR A 690 -1.55 -30.82 -17.56
CA TYR A 690 -1.41 -31.52 -16.27
C TYR A 690 -2.62 -32.41 -15.97
N LYS A 691 -3.85 -31.98 -16.27
CA LYS A 691 -5.06 -32.80 -16.13
C LYS A 691 -5.00 -34.06 -17.01
N SER A 692 -4.52 -33.92 -18.24
CA SER A 692 -4.27 -35.04 -19.16
C SER A 692 -3.17 -35.98 -18.65
N LYS A 693 -2.01 -35.45 -18.22
CA LYS A 693 -0.91 -36.21 -17.61
C LYS A 693 -1.37 -36.96 -16.34
N ASN A 694 -2.16 -36.33 -15.48
CA ASN A 694 -2.70 -36.94 -14.26
C ASN A 694 -3.68 -38.08 -14.59
N ASN A 695 -4.57 -37.90 -15.57
CA ASN A 695 -5.43 -38.99 -16.07
C ASN A 695 -4.61 -40.18 -16.61
N LEU A 696 -3.49 -39.91 -17.31
CA LEU A 696 -2.57 -40.96 -17.77
C LEU A 696 -1.89 -41.69 -16.59
N ILE A 697 -1.47 -40.94 -15.56
CA ILE A 697 -0.87 -41.49 -14.33
C ILE A 697 -1.89 -42.31 -13.53
N GLN A 698 -3.14 -41.85 -13.39
CA GLN A 698 -4.21 -42.64 -12.77
C GLN A 698 -4.48 -43.93 -13.53
N ASN A 699 -4.46 -43.91 -14.86
CA ASN A 699 -4.60 -45.11 -15.68
C ASN A 699 -3.39 -46.05 -15.57
N LYS A 700 -2.15 -45.53 -15.49
CA LYS A 700 -0.96 -46.34 -15.16
C LYS A 700 -1.10 -46.95 -13.76
N ASN A 701 -1.53 -46.20 -12.76
CA ASN A 701 -1.72 -46.67 -11.38
C ASN A 701 -2.85 -47.70 -11.26
N ARG A 702 -3.93 -47.59 -12.04
CA ARG A 702 -4.97 -48.62 -12.16
C ARG A 702 -4.42 -49.92 -12.75
N LYS A 703 -3.55 -49.85 -13.77
CA LYS A 703 -2.84 -51.03 -14.31
C LYS A 703 -1.85 -51.62 -13.29
N MET A 704 -1.04 -50.78 -12.64
CA MET A 704 -0.08 -51.20 -11.61
C MET A 704 -0.78 -51.94 -10.46
N ARG A 705 -1.94 -51.44 -10.00
CA ARG A 705 -2.75 -52.09 -8.95
C ARG A 705 -3.38 -53.42 -9.39
N LYS A 706 -3.55 -53.68 -10.69
CA LYS A 706 -3.90 -55.02 -11.20
C LYS A 706 -2.69 -55.95 -11.12
N VAL A 707 -1.55 -55.54 -11.68
CA VAL A 707 -0.30 -56.33 -11.66
C VAL A 707 0.14 -56.65 -10.23
N ILE A 708 0.00 -55.73 -9.28
CA ILE A 708 0.30 -55.98 -7.86
C ILE A 708 -0.66 -57.02 -7.25
N LYS A 709 -1.95 -57.02 -7.61
CA LYS A 709 -2.91 -58.06 -7.17
C LYS A 709 -2.60 -59.42 -7.81
N GLU A 710 -2.23 -59.43 -9.08
CA GLU A 710 -1.85 -60.64 -9.83
C GLU A 710 -0.55 -61.25 -9.27
N MET A 711 0.46 -60.43 -8.96
CA MET A 711 1.68 -60.85 -8.26
C MET A 711 1.42 -61.30 -6.83
N ALA A 712 0.52 -60.66 -6.08
CA ALA A 712 0.16 -61.10 -4.73
C ALA A 712 -0.56 -62.47 -4.74
N ALA A 713 -1.46 -62.69 -5.70
CA ALA A 713 -2.10 -63.99 -5.90
C ALA A 713 -1.08 -65.07 -6.29
N LYS A 714 -0.16 -64.77 -7.20
CA LYS A 714 0.91 -65.69 -7.62
C LYS A 714 1.90 -65.99 -6.49
N SER A 715 2.28 -64.98 -5.70
CA SER A 715 3.11 -65.15 -4.51
C SER A 715 2.45 -66.06 -3.46
N ALA A 716 1.11 -65.99 -3.32
CA ALA A 716 0.37 -66.89 -2.44
C ALA A 716 0.36 -68.35 -2.96
N THR A 717 0.21 -68.58 -4.27
CA THR A 717 0.33 -69.94 -4.83
C THR A 717 1.75 -70.49 -4.74
N ASP A 718 2.75 -69.66 -5.04
CA ASP A 718 4.16 -70.05 -5.00
C ASP A 718 4.59 -70.38 -3.56
N LYS A 719 4.13 -69.62 -2.56
CA LYS A 719 4.36 -69.90 -1.13
C LYS A 719 3.79 -71.26 -0.69
N ASN A 720 2.62 -71.64 -1.20
CA ASN A 720 2.02 -72.94 -0.91
C ASN A 720 2.80 -74.08 -1.60
N ASN A 721 3.23 -73.88 -2.84
CA ASN A 721 4.06 -74.84 -3.57
C ASN A 721 5.41 -75.06 -2.87
N PHE A 722 6.07 -74.00 -2.40
CA PHE A 722 7.32 -74.12 -1.63
C PHE A 722 7.12 -74.83 -0.29
N LYS A 723 5.96 -74.70 0.37
CA LYS A 723 5.67 -75.46 1.60
C LYS A 723 5.56 -76.95 1.31
N ALA A 724 4.80 -77.33 0.29
CA ALA A 724 4.67 -78.73 -0.13
C ALA A 724 6.01 -79.35 -0.57
N GLN A 725 6.83 -78.60 -1.31
CA GLN A 725 8.17 -79.06 -1.71
C GLN A 725 9.13 -79.19 -0.51
N SER A 726 9.03 -78.29 0.47
CA SER A 726 9.81 -78.39 1.71
C SER A 726 9.40 -79.59 2.56
N GLU A 727 8.12 -79.92 2.61
CA GLU A 727 7.61 -81.11 3.31
C GLU A 727 8.05 -82.41 2.61
N GLN A 728 8.04 -82.43 1.27
CA GLN A 728 8.59 -83.53 0.48
C GLN A 728 10.09 -83.76 0.74
N GLN A 729 10.90 -82.67 0.71
CA GLN A 729 12.34 -82.76 0.96
C GLN A 729 12.68 -83.14 2.41
N GLN A 730 11.85 -82.75 3.37
CA GLN A 730 12.04 -83.14 4.77
C GLN A 730 11.88 -84.66 4.94
N ASN A 731 10.86 -85.25 4.30
CA ASN A 731 10.63 -86.70 4.32
C ASN A 731 11.76 -87.47 3.61
N GLU A 732 12.27 -86.95 2.50
CA GLU A 732 13.39 -87.53 1.73
C GLU A 732 14.71 -87.53 2.52
N ILE A 733 14.97 -86.47 3.29
CA ILE A 733 16.10 -86.41 4.24
C ILE A 733 15.94 -87.44 5.37
N GLU A 734 14.71 -87.71 5.81
CA GLU A 734 14.43 -88.69 6.86
C GLU A 734 14.63 -90.13 6.36
N THR A 735 14.17 -90.47 5.15
CA THR A 735 14.45 -91.78 4.54
C THR A 735 15.95 -92.00 4.35
N LEU A 736 16.68 -91.04 3.78
CA LEU A 736 18.13 -91.15 3.55
C LEU A 736 18.93 -91.34 4.85
N LYS A 737 18.49 -90.76 5.98
CA LYS A 737 19.08 -91.04 7.31
C LYS A 737 18.91 -92.48 7.75
N THR A 738 17.78 -93.13 7.42
CA THR A 738 17.55 -94.56 7.76
C THR A 738 18.31 -95.53 6.85
N GLU A 739 18.78 -95.09 5.69
CA GLU A 739 19.64 -95.88 4.81
C GLU A 739 21.11 -95.76 5.21
N LEU A 740 21.57 -94.54 5.55
CA LEU A 740 22.94 -94.30 6.01
C LEU A 740 23.32 -95.20 7.20
N THR A 741 22.45 -95.30 8.21
CA THR A 741 22.64 -96.14 9.40
C THR A 741 22.60 -97.64 9.12
N LYS A 742 22.04 -98.09 7.98
CA LYS A 742 22.19 -99.48 7.52
C LYS A 742 23.56 -99.69 6.88
N THR A 743 23.99 -98.77 6.02
CA THR A 743 25.27 -98.89 5.30
C THR A 743 26.50 -98.84 6.21
N GLU A 744 26.50 -98.02 7.27
CA GLU A 744 27.59 -97.97 8.25
C GLU A 744 27.77 -99.29 9.03
N ASN A 745 26.69 -100.05 9.23
CA ASN A 745 26.75 -101.34 9.92
C ASN A 745 27.26 -102.46 9.01
N SER A 746 26.94 -102.45 7.70
CA SER A 746 27.55 -103.40 6.75
C SER A 746 29.06 -103.18 6.54
N LEU A 747 29.53 -101.92 6.55
CA LEU A 747 30.93 -101.61 6.26
C LEU A 747 31.91 -102.22 7.28
N LYS A 748 31.48 -102.33 8.54
CA LYS A 748 32.29 -102.91 9.64
C LYS A 748 32.49 -104.42 9.54
N ILE A 749 31.68 -105.12 8.75
CA ILE A 749 31.77 -106.58 8.60
C ILE A 749 32.85 -106.94 7.57
N SER A 750 32.79 -106.35 6.37
CA SER A 750 33.75 -106.64 5.29
C SER A 750 35.19 -106.16 5.56
N GLN A 751 35.41 -105.30 6.56
CA GLN A 751 36.76 -104.95 7.00
C GLN A 751 37.47 -106.07 7.78
N ALA A 752 36.75 -107.09 8.28
CA ALA A 752 37.35 -108.22 9.00
C ALA A 752 37.81 -109.39 8.11
N GLU A 753 37.36 -109.45 6.84
CA GLU A 753 37.66 -110.58 5.95
C GLU A 753 38.91 -110.36 5.07
N ASN A 754 39.24 -109.11 4.73
CA ASN A 754 40.38 -108.79 3.87
C ASN A 754 41.74 -109.17 4.48
N ASP A 755 41.90 -109.02 5.80
CA ASP A 755 43.16 -109.33 6.49
C ASP A 755 43.52 -110.82 6.44
N LYS A 756 42.54 -111.71 6.19
CA LYS A 756 42.75 -113.15 6.09
C LYS A 756 43.36 -113.58 4.74
N ILE A 757 42.96 -112.94 3.65
CA ILE A 757 43.33 -113.34 2.28
C ILE A 757 44.78 -112.96 1.95
N SER A 758 45.32 -111.92 2.61
CA SER A 758 46.69 -111.44 2.36
C SER A 758 47.80 -112.42 2.76
N MET A 759 47.48 -113.50 3.51
CA MET A 759 48.49 -114.44 4.05
C MET A 759 48.73 -115.67 3.15
N GLU A 760 47.77 -116.06 2.32
CA GLU A 760 47.86 -117.32 1.53
C GLU A 760 48.62 -117.17 0.20
N MET A 761 48.79 -115.94 -0.30
CA MET A 761 49.36 -115.68 -1.64
C MET A 761 50.89 -115.91 -1.75
N ASN A 762 51.59 -116.13 -0.64
CA ASN A 762 53.06 -116.24 -0.62
C ASN A 762 53.62 -117.67 -0.78
N LEU A 763 52.78 -118.71 -0.83
CA LEU A 763 53.25 -120.11 -0.79
C LEU A 763 53.39 -120.79 -2.17
N LEU A 764 52.84 -120.21 -3.25
CA LEU A 764 52.60 -120.91 -4.51
C LEU A 764 53.62 -120.60 -5.64
N LYS A 765 54.89 -120.30 -5.29
CA LYS A 765 55.88 -119.75 -6.23
C LYS A 765 57.15 -120.62 -6.41
N LEU A 766 57.10 -121.90 -6.03
CA LEU A 766 58.31 -122.72 -5.82
C LEU A 766 58.34 -124.08 -6.54
N THR A 767 57.46 -124.32 -7.53
CA THR A 767 57.33 -125.65 -8.18
C THR A 767 57.04 -125.57 -9.69
N PHE A 768 58.08 -125.28 -10.50
CA PHE A 768 58.36 -126.08 -11.70
C PHE A 768 59.80 -125.86 -12.17
N SER A 769 60.46 -126.95 -12.55
CA SER A 769 61.83 -127.02 -13.07
C SER A 769 61.85 -128.12 -14.14
N GLU A 770 63.00 -128.31 -14.79
CA GLU A 770 63.31 -129.47 -15.65
C GLU A 770 62.52 -129.54 -16.98
N ASP A 771 63.15 -129.09 -18.07
CA ASP A 771 63.37 -130.00 -19.21
C ASP A 771 64.51 -129.56 -20.18
N SER A 772 65.14 -130.57 -20.81
CA SER A 772 65.76 -130.56 -22.14
C SER A 772 66.89 -129.56 -22.48
N GLN A 773 68.00 -129.63 -21.75
CA GLN A 773 69.30 -129.16 -22.24
C GLN A 773 69.93 -130.16 -23.24
N ASN A 774 69.50 -130.18 -24.51
CA ASN A 774 70.07 -131.12 -25.51
C ASN A 774 70.18 -130.64 -26.98
N SER A 775 69.96 -129.35 -27.29
CA SER A 775 70.08 -128.82 -28.67
C SER A 775 71.03 -127.61 -28.77
N LYS A 776 72.28 -127.77 -28.32
CA LYS A 776 73.22 -126.64 -28.15
C LYS A 776 74.31 -126.48 -29.22
N ASN A 777 74.45 -127.44 -30.14
CA ASN A 777 75.64 -127.56 -31.01
C ASN A 777 75.41 -127.26 -32.51
N GLN A 778 74.29 -126.63 -32.90
CA GLN A 778 74.06 -126.21 -34.30
C GLN A 778 73.88 -124.68 -34.50
N HIS A 779 73.37 -123.94 -33.53
CA HIS A 779 73.08 -122.49 -33.68
C HIS A 779 74.32 -121.57 -33.74
N GLN A 780 75.54 -122.07 -33.64
CA GLN A 780 76.74 -121.23 -33.55
C GLN A 780 77.16 -120.59 -34.90
N GLN A 781 76.46 -120.91 -36.00
CA GLN A 781 76.74 -120.36 -37.33
C GLN A 781 75.75 -119.26 -37.78
N GLU A 782 74.49 -119.31 -37.31
CA GLU A 782 73.44 -118.31 -37.63
C GLU A 782 73.66 -116.96 -36.93
N ILE A 783 74.36 -116.96 -35.77
CA ILE A 783 74.59 -115.77 -34.93
C ILE A 783 75.30 -114.63 -35.68
N LYS A 784 76.10 -114.93 -36.72
CA LYS A 784 76.85 -113.89 -37.46
C LYS A 784 75.99 -112.98 -38.34
N GLU A 785 74.93 -113.48 -38.96
CA GLU A 785 74.09 -112.66 -39.85
C GLU A 785 73.15 -111.72 -39.07
N ILE A 786 72.73 -112.14 -37.88
CA ILE A 786 71.83 -111.35 -37.01
C ILE A 786 72.52 -110.07 -36.51
N VAL A 787 73.84 -110.09 -36.28
CA VAL A 787 74.61 -108.93 -35.79
C VAL A 787 74.59 -107.79 -36.82
N GLU A 788 74.93 -108.06 -38.09
CA GLU A 788 74.95 -107.01 -39.12
C GLU A 788 73.58 -106.38 -39.41
N GLN A 789 72.49 -107.13 -39.16
CA GLN A 789 71.15 -106.58 -39.29
C GLN A 789 70.79 -105.66 -38.11
N LYS A 790 71.27 -105.97 -36.90
CA LYS A 790 71.02 -105.17 -35.69
C LYS A 790 71.80 -103.85 -35.67
N ASP A 791 73.04 -103.81 -36.14
CA ASP A 791 73.82 -102.56 -36.18
C ASP A 791 73.18 -101.50 -37.10
N LYS A 792 72.55 -101.94 -38.20
CA LYS A 792 71.77 -101.06 -39.11
C LYS A 792 70.51 -100.52 -38.43
N GLU A 793 69.83 -101.35 -37.64
CA GLU A 793 68.64 -100.94 -36.87
C GLU A 793 68.99 -99.99 -35.71
N ILE A 794 70.15 -100.17 -35.06
CA ILE A 794 70.69 -99.25 -34.05
C ILE A 794 70.97 -97.87 -34.66
N SER A 795 71.56 -97.80 -35.85
CA SER A 795 71.85 -96.54 -36.55
C SER A 795 70.60 -95.68 -36.81
N VAL A 796 69.49 -96.32 -37.23
CA VAL A 796 68.20 -95.65 -37.44
C VAL A 796 67.59 -95.18 -36.11
N ASN A 797 67.66 -95.99 -35.06
CA ASN A 797 67.14 -95.60 -33.75
C ASN A 797 67.93 -94.43 -33.12
N VAL A 798 69.26 -94.40 -33.27
CA VAL A 798 70.11 -93.29 -32.80
C VAL A 798 69.74 -91.97 -33.49
N THR A 799 69.55 -91.96 -34.81
CA THR A 799 69.14 -90.74 -35.54
C THR A 799 67.72 -90.29 -35.17
N GLN A 800 66.80 -91.23 -34.92
CA GLN A 800 65.47 -90.89 -34.40
C GLN A 800 65.52 -90.30 -32.98
N ILE A 801 66.33 -90.85 -32.07
CA ILE A 801 66.54 -90.32 -30.71
C ILE A 801 67.08 -88.88 -30.77
N GLN A 802 68.08 -88.59 -31.61
CA GLN A 802 68.61 -87.24 -31.80
C GLN A 802 67.54 -86.25 -32.31
N SER A 803 66.62 -86.69 -33.18
CA SER A 803 65.50 -85.85 -33.64
C SER A 803 64.51 -85.52 -32.51
N LEU A 804 64.27 -86.48 -31.61
CA LEU A 804 63.39 -86.30 -30.45
C LEU A 804 64.04 -85.43 -29.37
N GLN A 805 65.35 -85.55 -29.14
CA GLN A 805 66.10 -84.68 -28.22
C GLN A 805 66.01 -83.21 -28.64
N LYS A 806 66.26 -82.87 -29.91
CA LYS A 806 66.10 -81.51 -30.46
C LYS A 806 64.66 -80.98 -30.32
N LYS A 807 63.67 -81.87 -30.39
CA LYS A 807 62.25 -81.52 -30.19
C LYS A 807 61.90 -81.29 -28.71
N ILE A 808 62.49 -82.04 -27.79
CA ILE A 808 62.36 -81.81 -26.34
C ILE A 808 63.00 -80.48 -25.96
N GLU A 809 64.20 -80.18 -26.47
CA GLU A 809 64.93 -78.94 -26.23
C GLU A 809 64.15 -77.69 -26.70
N SER A 810 63.57 -77.72 -27.90
CA SER A 810 62.70 -76.64 -28.38
C SER A 810 61.42 -76.47 -27.55
N LEU A 811 60.79 -77.56 -27.09
CA LEU A 811 59.63 -77.50 -26.19
C LEU A 811 59.99 -76.97 -24.79
N LEU A 812 61.17 -77.29 -24.26
CA LEU A 812 61.68 -76.70 -23.01
C LEU A 812 61.89 -75.19 -23.16
N LYS A 813 62.47 -74.74 -24.29
CA LYS A 813 62.67 -73.31 -24.58
C LYS A 813 61.36 -72.53 -24.72
N ILE A 814 60.32 -73.16 -25.28
CA ILE A 814 58.95 -72.61 -25.31
C ILE A 814 58.38 -72.53 -23.87
N LYS A 815 58.50 -73.60 -23.08
CA LYS A 815 58.06 -73.63 -21.68
C LYS A 815 58.73 -72.55 -20.82
N GLU A 816 60.03 -72.30 -21.01
CA GLU A 816 60.71 -71.19 -20.33
C GLU A 816 60.13 -69.83 -20.70
N ASN A 817 59.89 -69.57 -21.98
CA ASN A 817 59.33 -68.29 -22.42
C ASN A 817 57.91 -68.07 -21.89
N SER A 818 57.03 -69.06 -21.96
CA SER A 818 55.69 -68.95 -21.37
C SER A 818 55.73 -68.82 -19.84
N ASN A 819 56.70 -69.42 -19.15
CA ASN A 819 56.91 -69.16 -17.72
C ASN A 819 57.33 -67.71 -17.44
N ARG A 820 58.21 -67.11 -18.29
CA ARG A 820 58.60 -65.70 -18.18
C ARG A 820 57.41 -64.76 -18.41
N GLU A 821 56.56 -65.05 -19.39
CA GLU A 821 55.31 -64.32 -19.65
C GLU A 821 54.33 -64.43 -18.45
N ILE A 822 54.16 -65.63 -17.87
CA ILE A 822 53.33 -65.84 -16.68
C ILE A 822 53.84 -65.01 -15.48
N GLU A 823 55.16 -64.96 -15.25
CA GLU A 823 55.72 -64.12 -14.17
C GLU A 823 55.59 -62.62 -14.44
N GLN A 824 55.68 -62.17 -15.69
CA GLN A 824 55.39 -60.78 -16.06
C GLN A 824 53.90 -60.45 -15.81
N LEU A 825 52.98 -61.31 -16.26
CA LEU A 825 51.53 -61.12 -16.04
C LEU A 825 51.16 -61.13 -14.55
N LYS A 826 51.78 -61.99 -13.73
CA LYS A 826 51.61 -61.97 -12.26
C LYS A 826 52.01 -60.61 -11.66
N ARG A 827 53.17 -60.06 -12.06
CA ARG A 827 53.62 -58.73 -11.60
C ARG A 827 52.65 -57.63 -12.02
N THR A 828 52.18 -57.63 -13.26
CA THR A 828 51.16 -56.68 -13.75
C THR A 828 49.85 -56.79 -12.97
N ILE A 829 49.37 -58.01 -12.70
CA ILE A 829 48.16 -58.24 -11.88
C ILE A 829 48.35 -57.73 -10.45
N GLN A 830 49.53 -57.92 -9.85
CA GLN A 830 49.83 -57.42 -8.50
C GLN A 830 49.87 -55.88 -8.46
N LEU A 831 50.46 -55.24 -9.47
CA LEU A 831 50.55 -53.78 -9.59
C LEU A 831 49.17 -53.14 -9.87
N LEU A 832 48.32 -53.80 -10.67
CA LEU A 832 46.92 -53.39 -10.86
C LEU A 832 46.08 -53.57 -9.59
N ARG A 833 46.36 -54.59 -8.76
CA ARG A 833 45.68 -54.79 -7.46
C ARG A 833 46.00 -53.67 -6.48
N SER A 834 47.28 -53.34 -6.27
CA SER A 834 47.68 -52.24 -5.38
C SER A 834 47.22 -50.87 -5.90
N GLY A 835 47.22 -50.67 -7.22
CA GLY A 835 46.61 -49.48 -7.84
C GLY A 835 45.10 -49.37 -7.53
N ARG A 836 44.36 -50.47 -7.62
CA ARG A 836 42.92 -50.51 -7.26
C ARG A 836 42.68 -50.30 -5.77
N GLU A 837 43.54 -50.81 -4.89
CA GLU A 837 43.44 -50.57 -3.44
C GLU A 837 43.71 -49.10 -3.08
N ASN A 838 44.70 -48.46 -3.69
CA ASN A 838 44.94 -47.03 -3.52
C ASN A 838 43.77 -46.17 -4.04
N LEU A 839 43.22 -46.49 -5.21
CA LEU A 839 42.03 -45.81 -5.74
C LEU A 839 40.79 -46.01 -4.85
N ASN A 840 40.54 -47.24 -4.38
CA ASN A 840 39.45 -47.51 -3.43
C ASN A 840 39.63 -46.73 -2.12
N LYS A 841 40.87 -46.56 -1.65
CA LYS A 841 41.17 -45.74 -0.47
C LYS A 841 40.89 -44.26 -0.73
N GLN A 842 41.38 -43.69 -1.83
CA GLN A 842 41.08 -42.31 -2.21
C GLN A 842 39.58 -42.05 -2.35
N ILE A 843 38.82 -42.99 -2.93
CA ILE A 843 37.35 -42.92 -3.02
C ILE A 843 36.70 -42.95 -1.63
N PHE A 844 37.24 -43.73 -0.68
CA PHE A 844 36.75 -43.76 0.71
C PHE A 844 37.06 -42.46 1.46
N ASP A 845 38.29 -41.95 1.32
CA ASP A 845 38.76 -40.71 1.97
C ASP A 845 37.93 -39.51 1.45
N LEU A 846 37.81 -39.33 0.12
CA LEU A 846 36.97 -38.30 -0.50
C LEU A 846 35.49 -38.40 -0.13
N LYS A 847 34.95 -39.63 -0.02
CA LYS A 847 33.56 -39.85 0.41
C LYS A 847 33.35 -39.46 1.88
N THR A 848 34.38 -39.65 2.71
CA THR A 848 34.37 -39.24 4.11
C THR A 848 34.38 -37.71 4.21
N GLU A 849 35.34 -37.04 3.54
CA GLU A 849 35.38 -35.57 3.43
C GLU A 849 34.05 -34.98 2.92
N PHE A 850 33.45 -35.57 1.88
CA PHE A 850 32.16 -35.14 1.36
C PHE A 850 31.05 -35.22 2.42
N THR A 851 30.98 -36.31 3.20
CA THR A 851 29.99 -36.43 4.28
C THR A 851 30.24 -35.47 5.44
N GLU A 852 31.50 -35.16 5.77
CA GLU A 852 31.83 -34.16 6.81
C GLU A 852 31.56 -32.73 6.34
N ALA A 853 31.85 -32.40 5.08
CA ALA A 853 31.48 -31.14 4.46
C ALA A 853 29.95 -30.97 4.42
N GLN A 854 29.20 -32.01 3.99
CA GLN A 854 27.74 -32.00 3.98
C GLN A 854 27.16 -31.81 5.39
N LYS A 855 27.70 -32.50 6.40
CA LYS A 855 27.33 -32.36 7.81
C LYS A 855 27.63 -30.95 8.34
N THR A 856 28.75 -30.35 7.94
CA THR A 856 29.15 -29.00 8.32
C THR A 856 28.24 -27.94 7.69
N VAL A 857 27.88 -28.09 6.43
CA VAL A 857 26.90 -27.21 5.74
C VAL A 857 25.52 -27.33 6.37
N LEU A 858 25.05 -28.55 6.69
CA LEU A 858 23.79 -28.75 7.42
C LEU A 858 23.82 -28.15 8.83
N SER A 859 24.95 -28.19 9.52
CA SER A 859 25.13 -27.55 10.83
C SER A 859 25.04 -26.02 10.72
N LYS A 860 25.78 -25.42 9.78
CA LYS A 860 25.72 -23.97 9.51
C LYS A 860 24.31 -23.51 9.15
N PHE A 861 23.65 -24.19 8.20
CA PHE A 861 22.29 -23.86 7.79
C PHE A 861 21.27 -23.94 8.95
N ASN A 862 21.37 -24.94 9.83
CA ASN A 862 20.50 -25.03 11.00
C ASN A 862 20.79 -23.94 12.04
N ASN A 863 22.06 -23.56 12.23
CA ASN A 863 22.46 -22.47 13.13
C ASN A 863 21.99 -21.11 12.59
N GLU A 864 22.17 -20.85 11.29
CA GLU A 864 21.66 -19.65 10.59
C GLU A 864 20.14 -19.57 10.68
N LYS A 865 19.43 -20.66 10.38
CA LYS A 865 17.97 -20.76 10.53
C LYS A 865 17.51 -20.47 11.97
N SER A 866 18.25 -20.98 12.97
CA SER A 866 17.97 -20.72 14.39
C SER A 866 18.19 -19.25 14.76
N ALA A 867 19.30 -18.65 14.33
CA ALA A 867 19.62 -17.24 14.56
C ALA A 867 18.61 -16.29 13.88
N ILE A 868 18.22 -16.59 12.64
CA ILE A 868 17.18 -15.86 11.90
C ILE A 868 15.83 -15.98 12.62
N HIS A 869 15.45 -17.17 13.08
CA HIS A 869 14.21 -17.33 13.85
C HIS A 869 14.25 -16.60 15.20
N ALA A 870 15.37 -16.61 15.92
CA ALA A 870 15.55 -15.85 17.15
C ALA A 870 15.43 -14.34 16.91
N SER A 871 16.02 -13.84 15.81
CA SER A 871 15.90 -12.44 15.37
C SER A 871 14.44 -12.06 15.09
N TYR A 872 13.70 -12.85 14.28
CA TYR A 872 12.27 -12.62 14.03
C TYR A 872 11.43 -12.66 15.31
N THR A 873 11.68 -13.60 16.22
CA THR A 873 10.98 -13.67 17.52
C THR A 873 11.24 -12.40 18.36
N ASN A 874 12.47 -11.88 18.36
CA ASN A 874 12.82 -10.63 19.05
C ASN A 874 12.11 -9.42 18.42
N VAL A 875 12.15 -9.28 17.09
CA VAL A 875 11.44 -8.20 16.37
C VAL A 875 9.92 -8.27 16.63
N LEU A 876 9.32 -9.46 16.63
CA LEU A 876 7.90 -9.65 16.97
C LEU A 876 7.60 -9.28 18.44
N ALA A 877 8.50 -9.57 19.38
CA ALA A 877 8.36 -9.15 20.77
C ALA A 877 8.43 -7.62 20.92
N GLN A 878 9.38 -6.97 20.23
CA GLN A 878 9.50 -5.51 20.21
C GLN A 878 8.28 -4.83 19.56
N LEU A 879 7.75 -5.38 18.46
CA LEU A 879 6.53 -4.87 17.82
C LEU A 879 5.29 -5.05 18.71
N LYS A 880 5.17 -6.18 19.42
CA LYS A 880 4.11 -6.38 20.42
C LYS A 880 4.23 -5.38 21.57
N SER A 881 5.44 -5.12 22.07
CA SER A 881 5.71 -4.12 23.11
C SER A 881 5.35 -2.70 22.65
N LYS A 882 5.81 -2.29 21.46
CA LYS A 882 5.46 -0.98 20.86
C LYS A 882 3.96 -0.82 20.62
N ASN A 883 3.26 -1.87 20.18
CA ASN A 883 1.79 -1.82 20.05
C ASN A 883 1.08 -1.73 21.41
N ALA A 884 1.64 -2.31 22.48
CA ALA A 884 1.08 -2.17 23.82
C ALA A 884 1.29 -0.76 24.40
N THR A 885 2.44 -0.11 24.16
CA THR A 885 2.67 1.29 24.58
C THR A 885 1.88 2.29 23.73
N LEU A 886 1.76 2.06 22.41
CA LEU A 886 0.91 2.89 21.54
C LEU A 886 -0.57 2.82 21.93
N ARG A 887 -1.08 1.65 22.37
CA ARG A 887 -2.44 1.54 22.92
C ARG A 887 -2.59 2.36 24.19
N LYS A 888 -1.70 2.20 25.18
CA LYS A 888 -1.73 3.02 26.41
C LYS A 888 -1.67 4.52 26.14
N LEU A 889 -0.88 4.96 25.16
CA LEU A 889 -0.84 6.36 24.73
C LEU A 889 -2.15 6.81 24.06
N LEU A 890 -2.80 5.95 23.27
CA LEU A 890 -4.12 6.23 22.70
C LEU A 890 -5.19 6.34 23.79
N ASP A 891 -5.16 5.44 24.77
CA ASP A 891 -6.06 5.44 25.93
C ASP A 891 -5.89 6.72 26.77
N GLU A 892 -4.63 7.10 27.08
CA GLU A 892 -4.28 8.33 27.82
C GLU A 892 -4.65 9.61 27.04
N VAL A 893 -4.53 9.61 25.71
CA VAL A 893 -4.96 10.73 24.86
C VAL A 893 -6.49 10.81 24.80
N ALA A 894 -7.20 9.68 24.75
CA ALA A 894 -8.66 9.66 24.79
C ALA A 894 -9.22 10.14 26.14
N GLU A 895 -8.60 9.74 27.26
CA GLU A 895 -8.92 10.22 28.60
C GLU A 895 -8.71 11.75 28.73
N LYS A 896 -7.55 12.25 28.28
CA LYS A 896 -7.26 13.70 28.28
C LYS A 896 -8.15 14.50 27.33
N LEU A 897 -8.57 13.92 26.21
CA LEU A 897 -9.54 14.53 25.30
C LEU A 897 -10.91 14.62 25.97
N ALA A 898 -11.38 13.56 26.64
CA ALA A 898 -12.64 13.55 27.38
C ALA A 898 -12.63 14.55 28.55
N GLU A 899 -11.53 14.66 29.31
CA GLU A 899 -11.34 15.72 30.30
C GLU A 899 -11.44 17.13 29.69
N SER A 900 -10.76 17.34 28.56
CA SER A 900 -10.73 18.63 27.85
C SER A 900 -12.12 19.02 27.34
N GLU A 901 -12.85 18.06 26.77
CA GLU A 901 -14.25 18.24 26.38
C GLU A 901 -15.15 18.58 27.56
N SER A 902 -15.02 17.89 28.71
CA SER A 902 -15.80 18.20 29.90
C SER A 902 -15.54 19.64 30.36
N LYS A 903 -14.26 20.01 30.54
CA LYS A 903 -13.85 21.36 30.94
C LYS A 903 -14.36 22.43 29.94
N ASN A 904 -14.40 22.12 28.65
CA ASN A 904 -14.94 23.03 27.64
C ASN A 904 -16.48 23.14 27.70
N ARG A 905 -17.20 22.05 28.02
CA ARG A 905 -18.66 22.10 28.31
C ARG A 905 -18.94 22.95 29.55
N ASP A 906 -18.17 22.76 30.62
CA ASP A 906 -18.29 23.50 31.88
C ASP A 906 -18.03 25.00 31.69
N LEU A 907 -16.97 25.37 30.95
CA LEU A 907 -16.66 26.75 30.60
C LEU A 907 -17.73 27.40 29.70
N ASN A 908 -18.35 26.64 28.78
CA ASN A 908 -19.45 27.15 27.96
C ASN A 908 -20.74 27.32 28.78
N ALA A 909 -21.02 26.45 29.76
CA ALA A 909 -22.10 26.64 30.72
C ALA A 909 -21.89 27.91 31.56
N LEU A 910 -20.67 28.10 32.09
CA LEU A 910 -20.29 29.30 32.85
C LEU A 910 -20.37 30.59 32.01
N ASN A 911 -19.89 30.57 30.77
CA ASN A 911 -20.05 31.70 29.84
C ASN A 911 -21.53 32.02 29.57
N THR A 912 -22.38 31.00 29.46
CA THR A 912 -23.83 31.17 29.26
C THR A 912 -24.49 31.77 30.50
N GLN A 913 -24.09 31.36 31.71
CA GLN A 913 -24.53 31.95 32.96
C GLN A 913 -24.11 33.42 33.07
N ILE A 914 -22.83 33.73 32.87
CA ILE A 914 -22.30 35.11 32.92
C ILE A 914 -22.98 36.01 31.88
N ALA A 915 -23.29 35.49 30.69
CA ALA A 915 -24.06 36.22 29.68
C ALA A 915 -25.51 36.51 30.12
N ALA A 916 -26.15 35.59 30.84
CA ALA A 916 -27.48 35.79 31.42
C ALA A 916 -27.45 36.82 32.57
N GLU A 917 -26.51 36.70 33.50
CA GLU A 917 -26.30 37.64 34.60
C GLU A 917 -26.00 39.06 34.10
N LYS A 918 -25.10 39.20 33.12
CA LYS A 918 -24.81 40.47 32.43
C LYS A 918 -26.07 41.07 31.80
N ARG A 919 -26.92 40.25 31.20
CA ARG A 919 -28.20 40.71 30.61
C ARG A 919 -29.19 41.16 31.68
N GLN A 920 -29.28 40.45 32.81
CA GLN A 920 -30.11 40.83 33.95
C GLN A 920 -29.64 42.15 34.58
N ALA A 921 -28.33 42.31 34.76
CA ALA A 921 -27.73 43.55 35.27
C ALA A 921 -28.00 44.75 34.34
N LEU A 922 -27.90 44.58 33.02
CA LEU A 922 -28.23 45.63 32.04
C LEU A 922 -29.71 46.03 32.07
N VAL A 923 -30.63 45.07 32.24
CA VAL A 923 -32.07 45.35 32.40
C VAL A 923 -32.34 46.10 33.71
N SER A 924 -31.68 45.72 34.80
CA SER A 924 -31.77 46.42 36.09
C SER A 924 -31.27 47.87 35.97
N LEU A 925 -30.10 48.08 35.33
CA LEU A 925 -29.52 49.42 35.14
C LEU A 925 -30.41 50.35 34.31
N GLU A 926 -31.00 49.92 33.19
CA GLU A 926 -31.90 50.81 32.43
C GLU A 926 -33.25 51.01 33.15
N THR A 927 -33.69 50.07 33.99
CA THR A 927 -34.86 50.26 34.88
C THR A 927 -34.58 51.36 35.91
N GLN A 928 -33.47 51.27 36.65
CA GLN A 928 -33.02 52.30 37.59
C GLN A 928 -32.78 53.66 36.91
N ARG A 929 -32.25 53.65 35.67
CA ARG A 929 -32.10 54.87 34.87
C ARG A 929 -33.44 55.47 34.47
N GLY A 930 -34.44 54.64 34.20
CA GLY A 930 -35.83 55.04 33.99
C GLY A 930 -36.51 55.57 35.27
N GLU A 931 -36.09 55.10 36.44
CA GLU A 931 -36.52 55.61 37.76
C GLU A 931 -35.91 56.97 38.05
N MET A 932 -34.57 57.12 38.00
CA MET A 932 -33.89 58.41 38.19
C MET A 932 -34.34 59.49 37.18
N LYS A 933 -34.67 59.12 35.93
CA LYS A 933 -35.28 60.05 34.96
C LYS A 933 -36.65 60.56 35.44
N ARG A 934 -37.51 59.69 35.97
CA ARG A 934 -38.84 60.04 36.51
C ARG A 934 -38.73 60.85 37.80
N GLU A 935 -37.88 60.43 38.73
CA GLU A 935 -37.60 61.15 39.97
C GLU A 935 -37.08 62.56 39.70
N ARG A 936 -36.11 62.71 38.78
CA ARG A 936 -35.63 64.02 38.34
C ARG A 936 -36.76 64.88 37.76
N GLN A 937 -37.64 64.32 36.91
CA GLN A 937 -38.78 65.08 36.38
C GLN A 937 -39.77 65.52 37.47
N LEU A 938 -40.00 64.68 38.48
CA LEU A 938 -40.82 65.02 39.66
C LEU A 938 -40.15 66.10 40.52
N LEU A 939 -38.82 66.03 40.71
CA LEU A 939 -38.04 67.05 41.41
C LEU A 939 -38.02 68.38 40.65
N ASP A 940 -37.73 68.38 39.34
CA ASP A 940 -37.77 69.56 38.47
C ASP A 940 -39.17 70.22 38.49
N THR A 941 -40.24 69.41 38.50
CA THR A 941 -41.63 69.89 38.65
C THR A 941 -41.90 70.47 40.04
N LYS A 942 -41.44 69.80 41.11
CA LYS A 942 -41.59 70.27 42.50
C LYS A 942 -40.82 71.57 42.74
N VAL A 943 -39.63 71.72 42.17
CA VAL A 943 -38.83 72.95 42.22
C VAL A 943 -39.57 74.08 41.50
N ARG A 944 -40.10 73.86 40.29
CA ARG A 944 -40.91 74.86 39.57
C ARG A 944 -42.18 75.26 40.31
N ALA A 945 -42.88 74.29 40.92
CA ALA A 945 -44.07 74.57 41.72
C ALA A 945 -43.74 75.36 42.99
N SER A 946 -42.63 75.04 43.66
CA SER A 946 -42.11 75.79 44.81
C SER A 946 -41.68 77.20 44.42
N GLN A 947 -41.01 77.36 43.28
CA GLN A 947 -40.63 78.66 42.74
C GLN A 947 -41.87 79.50 42.44
N LEU A 948 -42.84 78.97 41.68
CA LEU A 948 -44.09 79.66 41.37
C LEU A 948 -44.87 80.05 42.65
N ALA A 949 -44.90 79.19 43.67
CA ALA A 949 -45.54 79.50 44.95
C ALA A 949 -44.82 80.63 45.71
N ASN A 950 -43.49 80.67 45.65
CA ASN A 950 -42.70 81.79 46.20
C ASN A 950 -42.87 83.07 45.39
N ASP A 951 -42.91 82.99 44.06
CA ASP A 951 -43.12 84.14 43.17
C ASP A 951 -44.50 84.77 43.43
N ILE A 952 -45.56 83.95 43.54
CA ILE A 952 -46.92 84.38 43.94
C ILE A 952 -46.92 85.01 45.35
N LYS A 953 -46.18 84.42 46.30
CA LYS A 953 -46.07 84.99 47.65
C LYS A 953 -45.34 86.34 47.66
N CYS A 954 -44.26 86.47 46.90
CA CYS A 954 -43.52 87.71 46.73
C CYS A 954 -44.38 88.78 46.05
N GLN A 955 -45.15 88.41 45.02
CA GLN A 955 -46.12 89.30 44.39
C GLN A 955 -47.17 89.79 45.40
N GLY A 956 -47.78 88.89 46.16
CA GLY A 956 -48.74 89.27 47.21
C GLY A 956 -48.15 90.20 48.28
N ILE A 957 -46.88 90.04 48.65
CA ILE A 957 -46.18 90.96 49.57
C ILE A 957 -45.91 92.31 48.89
N MET A 958 -45.56 92.35 47.61
CA MET A 958 -45.40 93.61 46.87
C MET A 958 -46.73 94.35 46.72
N ASP A 959 -47.82 93.64 46.43
CA ASP A 959 -49.17 94.19 46.32
C ASP A 959 -49.66 94.72 47.67
N GLU A 960 -49.40 94.00 48.77
CA GLU A 960 -49.71 94.45 50.14
C GLU A 960 -48.89 95.69 50.54
N LEU A 961 -47.61 95.75 50.15
CA LEU A 961 -46.74 96.92 50.40
C LEU A 961 -47.16 98.13 49.55
N ALA A 962 -47.58 97.93 48.30
CA ALA A 962 -48.13 98.99 47.45
C ALA A 962 -49.44 99.53 48.03
N ALA A 963 -50.37 98.66 48.42
CA ALA A 963 -51.62 99.06 49.06
C ALA A 963 -51.39 99.80 50.39
N LYS A 964 -50.40 99.38 51.19
CA LYS A 964 -50.00 100.09 52.42
C LYS A 964 -49.36 101.46 52.14
N HIS A 965 -48.47 101.54 51.15
CA HIS A 965 -47.87 102.79 50.71
C HIS A 965 -48.95 103.78 50.28
N ASP A 966 -49.88 103.36 49.43
CA ASP A 966 -50.94 104.23 48.92
C ASP A 966 -51.97 104.60 49.99
N ALA A 967 -52.24 103.72 50.96
CA ALA A 967 -53.03 104.05 52.15
C ALA A 967 -52.36 105.12 53.02
N SER A 968 -51.07 104.98 53.36
CA SER A 968 -50.33 105.99 54.13
C SER A 968 -50.14 107.30 53.35
N LYS A 969 -50.01 107.23 52.02
CA LYS A 969 -50.00 108.40 51.14
C LYS A 969 -51.34 109.15 51.19
N GLN A 970 -52.46 108.44 51.11
CA GLN A 970 -53.80 109.01 51.30
C GLN A 970 -54.02 109.56 52.71
N GLU A 971 -53.48 108.92 53.74
CA GLU A 971 -53.51 109.43 55.13
C GLU A 971 -52.75 110.77 55.25
N ILE A 972 -51.56 110.87 54.66
CA ILE A 972 -50.77 112.12 54.59
C ILE A 972 -51.54 113.19 53.80
N TYR A 973 -52.15 112.83 52.66
CA TYR A 973 -52.92 113.76 51.83
C TYR A 973 -54.15 114.29 52.57
N ALA A 974 -54.92 113.42 53.23
CA ALA A 974 -56.05 113.80 54.06
C ALA A 974 -55.64 114.68 55.25
N ARG A 975 -54.51 114.39 55.91
CA ARG A 975 -54.01 115.20 57.02
C ARG A 975 -53.59 116.60 56.56
N VAL A 976 -52.77 116.71 55.51
CA VAL A 976 -52.38 118.03 54.95
C VAL A 976 -53.61 118.79 54.46
N ALA A 977 -54.58 118.12 53.83
CA ALA A 977 -55.82 118.75 53.41
C ALA A 977 -56.70 119.25 54.56
N HIS A 978 -56.60 118.64 55.75
CA HIS A 978 -57.28 119.12 56.96
C HIS A 978 -56.62 120.39 57.51
N GLU A 979 -55.30 120.37 57.70
CA GLU A 979 -54.52 121.52 58.22
C GLU A 979 -54.59 122.74 57.26
N PHE A 980 -54.62 122.49 55.95
CA PHE A 980 -54.63 123.51 54.89
C PHE A 980 -56.00 123.68 54.22
N CYS A 981 -57.10 123.38 54.92
CA CYS A 981 -58.45 123.32 54.35
C CYS A 981 -58.91 124.59 53.58
N GLN A 982 -58.38 125.77 53.89
CA GLN A 982 -58.64 127.01 53.15
C GLN A 982 -58.13 127.03 51.70
N PHE A 983 -57.23 126.11 51.33
CA PHE A 983 -56.71 125.91 49.97
C PHE A 983 -57.24 124.62 49.31
N VAL A 984 -58.20 123.93 49.95
CA VAL A 984 -58.72 122.63 49.50
C VAL A 984 -60.15 122.78 49.01
N ASP A 985 -60.37 122.48 47.74
CA ASP A 985 -61.72 122.29 47.22
C ASP A 985 -62.25 120.91 47.64
N ALA A 986 -63.21 120.91 48.57
CA ALA A 986 -63.86 119.70 49.08
C ALA A 986 -64.66 118.91 48.01
N GLY A 987 -64.87 119.47 46.82
CA GLY A 987 -65.43 118.77 45.66
C GLY A 987 -64.42 117.95 44.85
N GLN A 988 -63.11 118.03 45.15
CA GLN A 988 -62.05 117.40 44.36
C GLN A 988 -61.40 116.20 45.09
N ALA A 989 -60.98 115.19 44.32
CA ALA A 989 -60.32 114.01 44.87
C ALA A 989 -58.87 114.31 45.30
N LEU A 990 -58.45 113.74 46.43
CA LEU A 990 -57.09 113.86 46.94
C LEU A 990 -56.12 112.93 46.19
N ASP A 991 -55.75 113.34 44.98
CA ASP A 991 -54.67 112.72 44.20
C ASP A 991 -53.36 113.54 44.30
N ASP A 992 -52.27 112.98 43.74
CA ASP A 992 -50.94 113.59 43.70
C ASP A 992 -50.94 115.01 43.10
N GLN A 993 -51.79 115.28 42.11
CA GLN A 993 -51.82 116.57 41.41
C GLN A 993 -52.53 117.62 42.26
N ASN A 994 -53.66 117.27 42.88
CA ASN A 994 -54.39 118.14 43.79
C ASN A 994 -53.62 118.36 45.09
N PHE A 995 -52.95 117.35 45.65
CA PHE A 995 -52.03 117.52 46.78
C PHE A 995 -50.87 118.47 46.44
N ALA A 996 -50.21 118.27 45.29
CA ALA A 996 -49.15 119.17 44.83
C ALA A 996 -49.67 120.60 44.58
N ARG A 997 -50.92 120.76 44.15
CA ARG A 997 -51.58 122.07 43.99
C ARG A 997 -51.82 122.74 45.34
N VAL A 998 -52.43 122.04 46.31
CA VAL A 998 -52.68 122.54 47.68
C VAL A 998 -51.38 122.99 48.35
N VAL A 999 -50.32 122.17 48.28
CA VAL A 999 -49.00 122.52 48.84
C VAL A 999 -48.41 123.76 48.14
N LYS A 1000 -48.59 123.90 46.83
CA LYS A 1000 -48.11 125.07 46.06
C LYS A 1000 -48.90 126.34 46.35
N GLU A 1001 -50.22 126.24 46.53
CA GLU A 1001 -51.10 127.36 46.90
C GLU A 1001 -50.82 127.82 48.34
N ALA A 1002 -50.67 126.88 49.28
CA ALA A 1002 -50.26 127.16 50.65
C ALA A 1002 -48.87 127.81 50.72
N ALA A 1003 -47.90 127.32 49.94
CA ALA A 1003 -46.56 127.93 49.86
C ALA A 1003 -46.58 129.33 49.21
N ALA A 1004 -47.46 129.57 48.24
CA ALA A 1004 -47.63 130.89 47.63
C ALA A 1004 -48.24 131.89 48.61
N GLU A 1005 -49.26 131.49 49.39
CA GLU A 1005 -49.87 132.36 50.40
C GLU A 1005 -48.96 132.58 51.61
N LEU A 1006 -48.19 131.57 52.05
CA LEU A 1006 -47.11 131.77 53.03
C LEU A 1006 -46.06 132.78 52.52
N GLY A 1007 -45.71 132.70 51.23
CA GLY A 1007 -44.87 133.68 50.56
C GLY A 1007 -45.48 135.09 50.53
N ARG A 1008 -46.78 135.21 50.26
CA ARG A 1008 -47.52 136.48 50.27
C ARG A 1008 -47.59 137.08 51.69
N LEU A 1009 -47.84 136.26 52.71
CA LEU A 1009 -47.85 136.68 54.10
C LEU A 1009 -46.46 137.13 54.56
N SER A 1010 -45.41 136.38 54.21
CA SER A 1010 -44.03 136.79 54.51
C SER A 1010 -43.63 138.06 53.74
N GLN A 1011 -44.06 138.25 52.50
CA GLN A 1011 -43.86 139.53 51.79
C GLN A 1011 -44.60 140.69 52.48
N MET A 1012 -45.84 140.47 52.93
CA MET A 1012 -46.62 141.46 53.67
C MET A 1012 -45.99 141.80 55.02
N GLU A 1013 -45.44 140.80 55.74
CA GLU A 1013 -44.67 140.97 56.97
C GLU A 1013 -43.39 141.78 56.72
N ASN A 1014 -42.63 141.45 55.67
CA ASN A 1014 -41.45 142.21 55.27
C ASN A 1014 -41.80 143.66 54.91
N SER A 1015 -42.88 143.91 54.16
CA SER A 1015 -43.35 145.27 53.86
C SER A 1015 -43.87 146.00 55.10
N LEU A 1016 -44.43 145.31 56.10
CA LEU A 1016 -44.81 145.92 57.39
C LEU A 1016 -43.58 146.25 58.23
N MET A 1017 -42.55 145.40 58.24
CA MET A 1017 -41.25 145.71 58.86
C MET A 1017 -40.60 146.92 58.18
N GLU A 1018 -40.60 146.98 56.85
CA GLU A 1018 -40.07 148.11 56.08
C GLU A 1018 -40.85 149.42 56.36
N LEU A 1019 -42.19 149.36 56.38
CA LEU A 1019 -43.07 150.50 56.70
C LEU A 1019 -42.88 151.02 58.14
N LEU A 1020 -42.55 150.13 59.08
CA LEU A 1020 -42.24 150.45 60.47
C LEU A 1020 -40.76 150.80 60.70
N GLY A 1021 -39.93 150.84 59.66
CA GLY A 1021 -38.49 151.16 59.75
C GLY A 1021 -37.65 150.11 60.49
N VAL A 1022 -38.15 148.88 60.59
CA VAL A 1022 -37.53 147.78 61.35
C VAL A 1022 -36.35 147.22 60.57
N GLN A 1023 -35.14 147.47 61.06
CA GLN A 1023 -33.95 146.78 60.57
C GLN A 1023 -34.02 145.30 60.96
N GLY A 1024 -33.85 144.42 59.95
CA GLY A 1024 -34.12 142.98 60.08
C GLY A 1024 -33.34 142.30 61.21
N GLY A 1025 -34.05 141.49 62.02
CA GLY A 1025 -33.50 140.79 63.17
C GLY A 1025 -34.37 140.82 64.43
N LYS A 1026 -35.43 141.64 64.45
CA LYS A 1026 -36.52 141.64 65.46
C LYS A 1026 -37.79 141.06 64.86
N SER A 1027 -38.72 140.57 65.69
CA SER A 1027 -40.05 140.20 65.17
C SER A 1027 -40.89 141.44 64.86
N LEU A 1028 -41.91 141.27 64.00
CA LEU A 1028 -42.87 142.32 63.72
C LEU A 1028 -43.66 142.69 65.00
N GLU A 1029 -44.02 141.72 65.84
CA GLU A 1029 -44.74 141.99 67.09
C GLU A 1029 -43.89 142.76 68.10
N GLU A 1030 -42.61 142.39 68.24
CA GLU A 1030 -41.64 143.07 69.10
C GLU A 1030 -41.45 144.54 68.67
N SER A 1031 -41.47 144.79 67.37
CA SER A 1031 -41.32 146.14 66.80
C SER A 1031 -42.59 146.98 66.93
N VAL A 1032 -43.77 146.39 66.74
CA VAL A 1032 -45.07 147.04 67.04
C VAL A 1032 -45.18 147.34 68.53
N ALA A 1033 -44.68 146.46 69.41
CA ALA A 1033 -44.62 146.71 70.85
C ALA A 1033 -43.72 147.92 71.19
N GLN A 1034 -42.55 148.06 70.54
CA GLN A 1034 -41.73 149.28 70.71
C GLN A 1034 -42.44 150.54 70.22
N LEU A 1035 -43.21 150.47 69.12
CA LEU A 1035 -44.00 151.59 68.62
C LEU A 1035 -45.11 152.01 69.62
N VAL A 1036 -45.86 151.04 70.16
CA VAL A 1036 -46.91 151.28 71.17
C VAL A 1036 -46.34 151.86 72.46
N ILE A 1037 -45.16 151.38 72.91
CA ILE A 1037 -44.47 151.94 74.08
C ILE A 1037 -44.03 153.39 73.83
N SER A 1038 -43.51 153.71 72.65
CA SER A 1038 -43.10 155.08 72.31
C SER A 1038 -44.27 156.06 72.16
N ALA A 1039 -45.43 155.57 71.71
CA ALA A 1039 -46.67 156.35 71.61
C ALA A 1039 -47.33 156.63 72.98
N TYR A 1040 -46.91 155.94 74.05
CA TYR A 1040 -47.43 156.12 75.41
C TYR A 1040 -46.61 157.11 76.27
N HIS A 1041 -45.75 157.93 75.64
CA HIS A 1041 -44.88 158.92 76.29
C HIS A 1041 -44.98 160.33 75.65
N GLN A 1042 -46.13 160.64 75.04
CA GLN A 1042 -46.56 161.98 74.62
C GLN A 1042 -48.00 162.23 75.10
#